data_AF-A0A2Z4PPH4-F1
#
_entry.id   AF-A0A2Z4PPH4-F1
#
_cell.length_a   1.000
_cell.length_b   1.000
_cell.length_c   1.000
_cell.angle_alpha   90.00
_cell.angle_beta   90.00
_cell.angle_gamma   90.00
#
_symmetry.space_group_name_H-M   'P 1'
#
loop_
_entity.id
_entity.type
_entity.pdbx_description
1 polymer ?
#
loop_
_entity_poly.entity_id
_entity_poly.type
_entity_poly.pdbx_seq_one_letter_code
_entity_poly.pdbx_strand_id
1 'polypeptide(L)'
;MSQENLPIEHLYFTETNLEKILENLDIVRNRIHPPSPEDNGVNEQVFPSVCLIGLGRCGSNIALDVASLVYDARTSYMREVESQEMLDSEREFRPMRWIRKHLPLEDKDGFKPVFLIEPIVLLGDLDKDIEGRIRFSNQVGRAKFLEEYTKLQIMDLSEVHAGGAGNAPILGQYLAKIILNKDATTFQNENWKHMHSYLVDSCGIKANQSRLYFYIFSAGGGTGSGMASEFGLAQQFSYLSKTFDYRSDQNPLVDKRHSFVFEPIFTSGICILPNISGKNVEISEALHINAGRLLTKYISEEWNFSYNEEREEDEVPADVMERIRPWNSMMLISNDIMRYAEEEDGGDADNIDVNTMEKYANQYISQQIFNILTAQAVTTDYDEDYFRRAGIDIAETIRLDANDLFMSLAGPVAVAYAESVVNEGTHQDSVDIDDLFCRSIELPHFNNDTSAIEGVSVLPVESERYREAIKNYRKSGYDASTLNHLHFFKNCSSIVSIISLPRDYKLSFTALNRLKMHLNRLCPNTTLKRYALVIGASANLSLTTLIAKSPCLSDDFLTLMVAYMKRCFARDDYRYTDEIDNAIIQMIQDEEFDESLIDKFFTTYENPAKILDTNWYAIKPMYEKKYRELIDNSQHFVSINDIRLDIDNVKNAIKYLREIYRHRISKTKVLTLNG
;
A
#
# COMPACT_ATOMS: atom_id res chain seq x y z
N MET A 1 25.47 28.53 -5.16
CA MET A 1 24.80 28.67 -3.85
C MET A 1 25.06 27.41 -3.05
N SER A 2 25.57 27.56 -1.83
CA SER A 2 25.78 26.51 -0.84
C SER A 2 24.44 25.85 -0.48
N GLN A 3 24.46 24.63 0.06
CA GLN A 3 23.28 23.91 0.59
C GLN A 3 22.52 24.66 1.71
N GLU A 4 22.87 25.91 2.00
CA GLU A 4 22.41 26.67 3.18
C GLU A 4 21.07 27.39 2.99
N ASN A 5 20.46 27.39 1.80
CA ASN A 5 19.21 28.14 1.53
C ASN A 5 18.13 27.30 0.82
N LEU A 6 17.86 26.07 1.27
CA LEU A 6 16.58 25.40 0.97
C LEU A 6 15.61 25.69 2.13
N PRO A 7 14.47 26.38 1.91
CA PRO A 7 13.63 26.90 2.98
C PRO A 7 12.58 25.90 3.46
N ILE A 8 12.95 24.62 3.72
CA ILE A 8 12.28 23.70 4.68
C ILE A 8 13.18 22.46 4.95
N GLU A 9 13.29 22.12 6.24
CA GLU A 9 14.12 21.06 6.86
C GLU A 9 13.58 19.62 6.65
N HIS A 10 13.57 19.10 5.42
CA HIS A 10 13.61 17.63 5.26
C HIS A 10 15.06 17.17 5.46
N LEU A 11 15.54 17.21 6.70
CA LEU A 11 16.91 16.86 7.12
C LEU A 11 17.24 15.35 7.00
N TYR A 12 16.67 14.62 6.04
CA TYR A 12 17.02 13.22 5.82
C TYR A 12 18.44 13.12 5.28
N PHE A 13 19.23 12.22 5.86
CA PHE A 13 20.54 11.86 5.31
C PHE A 13 20.32 11.10 4.01
N THR A 14 21.01 11.54 2.95
CA THR A 14 21.04 10.85 1.66
C THR A 14 22.48 10.76 1.18
N GLU A 15 22.94 9.56 0.83
CA GLU A 15 24.26 9.43 0.19
C GLU A 15 24.20 10.02 -1.22
N THR A 16 25.20 10.85 -1.54
CA THR A 16 25.30 11.57 -2.82
C THR A 16 26.33 10.93 -3.74
N ASN A 17 27.29 10.18 -3.20
CA ASN A 17 28.28 9.47 -3.99
C ASN A 17 27.70 8.19 -4.61
N LEU A 18 27.49 8.23 -5.93
CA LEU A 18 26.96 7.12 -6.71
C LEU A 18 27.78 5.84 -6.58
N GLU A 19 29.12 5.92 -6.58
CA GLU A 19 29.98 4.74 -6.52
C GLU A 19 29.75 3.98 -5.22
N LYS A 20 29.64 4.70 -4.10
CA LYS A 20 29.30 4.10 -2.81
C LYS A 20 27.90 3.49 -2.77
N ILE A 21 26.91 4.16 -3.39
CA ILE A 21 25.54 3.62 -3.49
C ILE A 21 25.57 2.29 -4.25
N LEU A 22 26.29 2.23 -5.37
CA LEU A 22 26.41 1.02 -6.19
C LEU A 22 27.16 -0.10 -5.44
N GLU A 23 28.27 0.21 -4.77
CA GLU A 23 28.99 -0.75 -3.92
C GLU A 23 28.09 -1.32 -2.81
N ASN A 24 27.31 -0.46 -2.15
CA ASN A 24 26.35 -0.90 -1.14
C ASN A 24 25.26 -1.79 -1.74
N LEU A 25 24.74 -1.46 -2.92
CA LEU A 25 23.76 -2.28 -3.63
C LEU A 25 24.31 -3.65 -4.00
N ASP A 26 25.55 -3.72 -4.45
CA ASP A 26 26.19 -5.00 -4.82
C ASP A 26 26.27 -5.94 -3.60
N ILE A 27 26.54 -5.38 -2.41
CA ILE A 27 26.50 -6.15 -1.15
C ILE A 27 25.10 -6.69 -0.87
N VAL A 28 24.05 -5.89 -1.06
CA VAL A 28 22.66 -6.34 -0.88
C VAL A 28 22.32 -7.42 -1.91
N ARG A 29 22.70 -7.24 -3.17
CA ARG A 29 22.45 -8.19 -4.26
C ARG A 29 23.07 -9.55 -3.96
N ASN A 30 24.33 -9.57 -3.52
CA ASN A 30 25.05 -10.80 -3.17
C ASN A 30 24.46 -11.54 -1.97
N ARG A 31 23.77 -10.85 -1.05
CA ARG A 31 23.06 -11.48 0.07
C ARG A 31 21.75 -12.12 -0.37
N ILE A 32 21.03 -11.45 -1.25
CA ILE A 32 19.73 -11.89 -1.79
C ILE A 32 19.93 -13.08 -2.74
N HIS A 33 21.00 -13.04 -3.53
CA HIS A 33 21.38 -14.07 -4.50
C HIS A 33 22.75 -14.65 -4.12
N PRO A 34 22.84 -15.56 -3.13
CA PRO A 34 24.12 -16.14 -2.75
C PRO A 34 24.74 -16.89 -3.94
N PRO A 35 26.05 -16.75 -4.18
CA PRO A 35 26.71 -17.36 -5.33
C PRO A 35 26.66 -18.89 -5.24
N SER A 36 26.03 -19.52 -6.24
CA SER A 36 26.04 -20.99 -6.38
C SER A 36 27.36 -21.45 -7.04
N PRO A 37 28.01 -22.51 -6.54
CA PRO A 37 29.29 -23.00 -7.08
C PRO A 37 29.21 -23.51 -8.53
N GLU A 38 28.02 -23.67 -9.11
CA GLU A 38 27.82 -24.13 -10.49
C GLU A 38 27.66 -23.00 -11.52
N ASP A 39 27.48 -21.75 -11.09
CA ASP A 39 27.23 -20.60 -11.97
C ASP A 39 28.55 -19.87 -12.31
N ASN A 40 29.27 -20.38 -13.31
CA ASN A 40 30.48 -19.74 -13.86
C ASN A 40 30.17 -18.62 -14.90
N GLY A 41 28.92 -18.17 -14.98
CA GLY A 41 28.51 -17.04 -15.81
C GLY A 41 28.37 -15.76 -15.00
N VAL A 42 28.75 -14.62 -15.58
CA VAL A 42 28.29 -13.30 -15.13
C VAL A 42 26.78 -13.24 -15.43
N ASN A 43 25.96 -13.92 -14.63
CA ASN A 43 24.53 -13.65 -14.62
C ASN A 43 24.37 -12.26 -14.00
N GLU A 44 23.86 -11.31 -14.78
CA GLU A 44 23.39 -10.01 -14.28
C GLU A 44 22.23 -10.28 -13.32
N GLN A 45 22.55 -10.59 -12.05
CA GLN A 45 21.55 -10.83 -11.03
C GLN A 45 20.81 -9.52 -10.76
N VAL A 46 19.51 -9.52 -11.02
CA VAL A 46 18.66 -8.33 -10.94
C VAL A 46 17.86 -8.36 -9.62
N PHE A 47 17.58 -7.19 -9.04
CA PHE A 47 16.66 -7.09 -7.93
C PHE A 47 15.22 -7.40 -8.39
N PRO A 48 14.39 -8.08 -7.58
CA PRO A 48 12.96 -8.17 -7.81
C PRO A 48 12.32 -6.80 -8.01
N SER A 49 11.29 -6.71 -8.86
CA SER A 49 10.57 -5.46 -9.13
C SER A 49 9.78 -4.91 -7.93
N VAL A 50 9.53 -5.75 -6.93
CA VAL A 50 8.65 -5.49 -5.79
C VAL A 50 9.45 -5.56 -4.49
N CYS A 51 9.23 -4.56 -3.63
CA CYS A 51 9.72 -4.50 -2.27
C CYS A 51 8.55 -4.36 -1.29
N LEU A 52 8.47 -5.26 -0.31
CA LEU A 52 7.55 -5.18 0.83
C LEU A 52 8.32 -4.68 2.04
N ILE A 53 7.81 -3.64 2.70
CA ILE A 53 8.42 -3.04 3.89
C ILE A 53 7.44 -3.17 5.06
N GLY A 54 7.68 -4.14 5.95
CA GLY A 54 6.89 -4.33 7.16
C GLY A 54 7.45 -3.51 8.31
N LEU A 55 6.68 -2.55 8.83
CA LEU A 55 7.11 -1.67 9.92
C LEU A 55 6.29 -1.85 11.20
N GLY A 56 7.01 -1.92 12.33
CA GLY A 56 6.46 -2.27 13.62
C GLY A 56 5.99 -3.73 13.68
N ARG A 57 5.45 -4.12 14.85
CA ARG A 57 5.03 -5.50 15.12
C ARG A 57 4.02 -6.05 14.11
N CYS A 58 2.92 -5.33 13.90
CA CYS A 58 1.84 -5.73 13.00
C CYS A 58 2.33 -5.79 11.53
N GLY A 59 2.98 -4.73 11.05
CA GLY A 59 3.50 -4.67 9.68
C GLY A 59 4.51 -5.77 9.38
N SER A 60 5.40 -6.08 10.34
CA SER A 60 6.39 -7.15 10.18
C SER A 60 5.75 -8.54 10.03
N ASN A 61 4.70 -8.83 10.81
CA ASN A 61 4.03 -10.13 10.76
C ASN A 61 3.32 -10.33 9.42
N ILE A 62 2.63 -9.31 8.92
CA ILE A 62 1.92 -9.39 7.64
C ILE A 62 2.90 -9.52 6.49
N ALA A 63 3.99 -8.75 6.50
CA ALA A 63 5.02 -8.85 5.46
C ALA A 63 5.61 -10.27 5.38
N LEU A 64 5.78 -10.95 6.53
CA LEU A 64 6.21 -12.34 6.59
C LEU A 64 5.13 -13.31 6.10
N ASP A 65 3.87 -13.09 6.44
CA ASP A 65 2.77 -13.94 5.96
C ASP A 65 2.62 -13.84 4.43
N VAL A 66 2.71 -12.64 3.85
CA VAL A 66 2.75 -12.44 2.39
C VAL A 66 3.92 -13.20 1.77
N ALA A 67 5.12 -13.03 2.34
CA ALA A 67 6.32 -13.68 1.84
C ALA A 67 6.22 -15.22 1.89
N SER A 68 5.63 -15.76 2.96
CA SER A 68 5.33 -17.19 3.09
C SER A 68 4.35 -17.64 2.01
N LEU A 69 3.25 -16.91 1.77
CA LEU A 69 2.28 -17.27 0.73
C LEU A 69 2.93 -17.31 -0.66
N VAL A 70 3.76 -16.32 -0.98
CA VAL A 70 4.50 -16.27 -2.25
C VAL A 70 5.48 -17.44 -2.35
N TYR A 71 6.21 -17.74 -1.27
CA TYR A 71 7.16 -18.85 -1.21
C TYR A 71 6.48 -20.21 -1.33
N ASP A 72 5.38 -20.42 -0.62
CA ASP A 72 4.62 -21.66 -0.62
C ASP A 72 4.00 -21.90 -2.00
N ALA A 73 3.43 -20.86 -2.62
CA ALA A 73 2.91 -20.93 -3.97
C ALA A 73 4.02 -21.31 -4.98
N ARG A 74 5.22 -20.75 -4.81
CA ARG A 74 6.36 -21.03 -5.72
C ARG A 74 6.87 -22.45 -5.52
N THR A 75 7.03 -22.86 -4.27
CA THR A 75 7.50 -24.20 -3.94
C THR A 75 6.51 -25.26 -4.42
N SER A 76 5.21 -25.00 -4.29
CA SER A 76 4.16 -25.88 -4.77
C SER A 76 4.21 -25.99 -6.29
N TYR A 77 4.39 -24.86 -6.99
CA TYR A 77 4.61 -24.85 -8.44
C TYR A 77 5.85 -25.66 -8.85
N MET A 78 7.01 -25.42 -8.23
CA MET A 78 8.25 -26.13 -8.56
C MET A 78 8.13 -27.64 -8.35
N ARG A 79 7.47 -28.08 -7.26
CA ARG A 79 7.20 -29.50 -7.02
C ARG A 79 6.28 -30.12 -8.06
N GLU A 80 5.27 -29.38 -8.52
CA GLU A 80 4.40 -29.83 -9.61
C GLU A 80 5.16 -29.96 -10.93
N VAL A 81 6.06 -29.03 -11.24
CA VAL A 81 6.94 -29.11 -12.41
C VAL A 81 7.85 -30.33 -12.32
N GLU A 82 8.55 -30.52 -11.20
CA GLU A 82 9.42 -31.69 -10.98
C GLU A 82 8.64 -33.02 -11.06
N SER A 83 7.44 -33.07 -10.48
CA SER A 83 6.58 -34.25 -10.56
C SER A 83 6.11 -34.53 -11.98
N GLN A 84 5.82 -33.49 -12.77
CA GLN A 84 5.42 -33.64 -14.16
C GLN A 84 6.60 -34.08 -15.03
N GLU A 85 7.79 -33.52 -14.84
CA GLU A 85 9.02 -33.96 -15.51
C GLU A 85 9.36 -35.41 -15.17
N MET A 86 9.18 -35.83 -13.92
CA MET A 86 9.30 -37.24 -13.51
C MET A 86 8.29 -38.12 -14.24
N LEU A 87 7.02 -37.73 -14.29
CA LEU A 87 5.95 -38.48 -14.98
C LEU A 87 6.18 -38.54 -16.50
N ASP A 88 6.68 -37.46 -17.12
CA ASP A 88 7.02 -37.43 -18.54
C ASP A 88 8.27 -38.28 -18.84
N SER A 89 9.25 -38.29 -17.93
CA SER A 89 10.42 -39.18 -18.01
C SER A 89 10.06 -40.66 -17.85
N GLU A 90 9.07 -40.98 -17.01
CA GLU A 90 8.56 -42.35 -16.83
C GLU A 90 7.66 -42.80 -17.98
N ARG A 91 6.94 -41.88 -18.63
CA ARG A 91 6.11 -42.15 -19.82
C ARG A 91 6.92 -42.28 -21.11
N GLU A 92 8.20 -41.88 -21.13
CA GLU A 92 9.11 -42.05 -22.27
C GLU A 92 9.59 -43.52 -22.45
N PHE A 93 8.71 -44.39 -22.96
CA PHE A 93 9.13 -45.65 -23.57
C PHE A 93 9.91 -45.38 -24.87
N ARG A 94 11.12 -45.97 -24.97
CA ARG A 94 12.13 -45.74 -26.04
C ARG A 94 11.68 -45.79 -27.52
N PRO A 95 10.59 -46.45 -27.96
CA PRO A 95 10.18 -46.44 -29.37
C PRO A 95 9.53 -45.13 -29.85
N MET A 96 9.00 -44.29 -28.96
CA MET A 96 8.20 -43.09 -29.33
C MET A 96 9.04 -41.88 -29.79
N ARG A 97 10.34 -41.81 -29.41
CA ARG A 97 11.24 -40.71 -29.80
C ARG A 97 11.53 -40.63 -31.30
N TRP A 98 11.46 -41.76 -32.02
CA TRP A 98 11.69 -41.78 -33.48
C TRP A 98 10.48 -41.24 -34.26
N ILE A 99 9.27 -41.61 -33.82
CA ILE A 99 8.01 -41.23 -34.48
C ILE A 99 7.72 -39.74 -34.28
N ARG A 100 7.96 -39.20 -33.07
CA ARG A 100 7.74 -37.77 -32.75
C ARG A 100 8.68 -36.83 -33.51
N LYS A 101 9.82 -37.31 -34.02
CA LYS A 101 10.79 -36.53 -34.81
C LYS A 101 10.43 -36.38 -36.29
N HIS A 102 9.43 -37.13 -36.79
CA HIS A 102 9.09 -37.22 -38.23
C HIS A 102 7.63 -36.88 -38.55
N LEU A 103 6.81 -36.54 -37.56
CA LEU A 103 5.44 -36.07 -37.73
C LEU A 103 5.29 -34.71 -37.03
N PRO A 104 4.76 -33.66 -37.70
CA PRO A 104 4.41 -32.41 -37.04
C PRO A 104 3.10 -32.63 -36.29
N LEU A 105 3.19 -33.25 -35.13
CA LEU A 105 2.11 -33.28 -34.16
C LEU A 105 2.30 -32.06 -33.27
N GLU A 106 1.34 -31.13 -33.32
CA GLU A 106 1.23 -30.04 -32.36
C GLU A 106 1.27 -30.63 -30.94
N ASP A 107 2.21 -30.14 -30.13
CA ASP A 107 2.32 -30.52 -28.72
C ASP A 107 1.03 -30.12 -27.99
N LYS A 108 0.27 -31.12 -27.55
CA LYS A 108 -0.80 -30.95 -26.57
C LYS A 108 -0.29 -31.17 -25.17
N ASP A 109 -0.52 -30.12 -24.38
CA ASP A 109 -0.79 -30.06 -22.93
C ASP A 109 0.30 -30.45 -21.93
N GLY A 110 0.53 -29.53 -20.98
CA GLY A 110 1.18 -29.82 -19.71
C GLY A 110 1.96 -28.70 -19.02
N PHE A 111 1.94 -27.44 -19.47
CA PHE A 111 2.64 -26.36 -18.75
C PHE A 111 1.68 -25.58 -17.84
N LYS A 112 1.98 -25.66 -16.54
CA LYS A 112 1.24 -25.07 -15.41
C LYS A 112 1.82 -23.69 -15.00
N PRO A 113 1.25 -22.93 -14.04
CA PRO A 113 1.23 -21.46 -14.04
C PRO A 113 2.58 -20.74 -13.90
N VAL A 114 2.66 -19.52 -14.44
CA VAL A 114 3.91 -18.80 -14.72
C VAL A 114 4.20 -17.70 -13.68
N PHE A 115 5.39 -17.78 -13.07
CA PHE A 115 6.14 -16.82 -12.23
C PHE A 115 5.41 -16.04 -11.13
N LEU A 116 5.59 -16.50 -9.89
CA LEU A 116 5.40 -15.70 -8.67
C LEU A 116 6.59 -14.77 -8.50
N ILE A 117 6.37 -13.46 -8.66
CA ILE A 117 7.35 -12.45 -8.26
C ILE A 117 7.63 -12.65 -6.78
N GLU A 118 8.82 -13.11 -6.44
CA GLU A 118 9.28 -13.16 -5.06
C GLU A 118 9.80 -11.79 -4.64
N PRO A 119 9.07 -11.06 -3.78
CA PRO A 119 9.44 -9.72 -3.39
C PRO A 119 10.67 -9.74 -2.47
N ILE A 120 11.41 -8.63 -2.47
CA ILE A 120 12.30 -8.33 -1.35
C ILE A 120 11.44 -7.95 -0.15
N VAL A 121 11.78 -8.48 1.02
CA VAL A 121 11.02 -8.22 2.25
C VAL A 121 11.95 -7.55 3.25
N LEU A 122 11.68 -6.29 3.57
CA LEU A 122 12.39 -5.53 4.57
C LEU A 122 11.52 -5.42 5.83
N LEU A 123 12.07 -5.83 6.97
CA LEU A 123 11.37 -5.74 8.26
C LEU A 123 12.07 -4.74 9.16
N GLY A 124 11.32 -3.80 9.73
CA GLY A 124 11.85 -2.82 10.68
C GLY A 124 10.95 -2.67 11.89
N ASP A 125 11.54 -2.60 13.07
CA ASP A 125 10.86 -2.32 14.33
C ASP A 125 11.84 -1.58 15.25
N LEU A 126 11.30 -0.91 16.26
CA LEU A 126 12.09 -0.26 17.33
C LEU A 126 12.16 -1.12 18.59
N ASP A 127 11.64 -2.35 18.52
CA ASP A 127 11.73 -3.33 19.60
C ASP A 127 13.04 -4.13 19.50
N LYS A 128 13.58 -4.52 20.65
CA LYS A 128 14.95 -5.04 20.80
C LYS A 128 15.16 -6.44 20.18
N ASP A 129 14.09 -7.18 19.91
CA ASP A 129 14.20 -8.59 19.49
C ASP A 129 13.22 -8.96 18.36
N ILE A 130 13.34 -8.26 17.23
CA ILE A 130 12.59 -8.59 16.01
C ILE A 130 12.94 -10.02 15.55
N GLU A 131 14.22 -10.35 15.48
CA GLU A 131 14.69 -11.63 14.96
C GLU A 131 14.25 -12.80 15.85
N GLY A 132 14.39 -12.69 17.17
CA GLY A 132 13.86 -13.68 18.11
C GLY A 132 12.35 -13.79 18.01
N ARG A 133 11.61 -12.67 17.98
CA ARG A 133 10.15 -12.69 17.82
C ARG A 133 9.71 -13.41 16.54
N ILE A 134 10.38 -13.16 15.41
CA ILE A 134 10.09 -13.81 14.13
C ILE A 134 10.37 -15.32 14.21
N ARG A 135 11.47 -15.72 14.86
CA ARG A 135 11.80 -17.14 15.05
C ARG A 135 10.84 -17.86 16.02
N PHE A 136 10.40 -17.21 17.09
CA PHE A 136 9.48 -17.78 18.08
C PHE A 136 8.04 -17.88 17.57
N SER A 137 7.54 -16.86 16.85
CA SER A 137 6.19 -16.87 16.28
C SER A 137 5.98 -17.93 15.18
N ASN A 138 7.06 -18.40 14.55
CA ASN A 138 7.04 -19.34 13.43
C ASN A 138 7.34 -20.82 13.79
N GLN A 139 7.34 -21.21 15.08
CA GLN A 139 7.67 -22.59 15.49
C GLN A 139 6.68 -23.68 15.03
N VAL A 140 5.52 -23.32 14.47
CA VAL A 140 4.59 -24.30 13.87
C VAL A 140 4.90 -24.42 12.37
N GLY A 141 5.87 -25.27 12.01
CA GLY A 141 6.09 -25.76 10.64
C GLY A 141 6.80 -24.83 9.64
N ARG A 142 7.07 -23.56 9.97
CA ARG A 142 7.68 -22.55 9.07
C ARG A 142 9.17 -22.27 9.28
N ALA A 143 9.87 -23.01 10.15
CA ALA A 143 11.30 -22.81 10.40
C ALA A 143 12.17 -22.87 9.13
N LYS A 144 11.80 -23.76 8.20
CA LYS A 144 12.47 -23.96 6.91
C LYS A 144 12.38 -22.71 6.00
N PHE A 145 11.27 -21.98 6.03
CA PHE A 145 11.08 -20.75 5.23
C PHE A 145 12.08 -19.66 5.61
N LEU A 146 12.28 -19.42 6.91
CA LEU A 146 13.21 -18.37 7.38
C LEU A 146 14.67 -18.66 7.03
N GLU A 147 15.05 -19.94 6.95
CA GLU A 147 16.39 -20.36 6.56
C GLU A 147 16.60 -20.32 5.03
N GLU A 148 15.55 -20.61 4.25
CA GLU A 148 15.64 -20.72 2.78
C GLU A 148 15.31 -19.40 2.04
N TYR A 149 14.53 -18.49 2.63
CA TYR A 149 14.11 -17.25 1.99
C TYR A 149 15.16 -16.14 2.13
N THR A 150 16.19 -16.17 1.29
CA THR A 150 17.35 -15.23 1.30
C THR A 150 16.98 -13.76 1.03
N LYS A 151 15.79 -13.50 0.50
CA LYS A 151 15.30 -12.16 0.15
C LYS A 151 14.70 -11.39 1.34
N LEU A 152 14.61 -12.04 2.51
CA LEU A 152 14.21 -11.40 3.77
C LEU A 152 15.41 -10.67 4.38
N GLN A 153 15.25 -9.39 4.67
CA GLN A 153 16.27 -8.57 5.33
C GLN A 153 15.66 -7.87 6.55
N ILE A 154 16.35 -7.93 7.69
CA ILE A 154 15.91 -7.31 8.94
C ILE A 154 16.74 -6.03 9.17
N MET A 155 16.04 -4.91 9.32
CA MET A 155 16.60 -3.63 9.71
C MET A 155 16.63 -3.55 11.24
N ASP A 156 17.78 -3.86 11.83
CA ASP A 156 17.99 -3.64 13.26
C ASP A 156 18.33 -2.17 13.53
N LEU A 157 17.37 -1.48 14.13
CA LEU A 157 17.36 -0.05 14.46
C LEU A 157 17.42 0.18 15.99
N SER A 158 17.70 -0.88 16.76
CA SER A 158 17.67 -0.88 18.22
C SER A 158 18.67 0.09 18.86
N GLU A 159 19.72 0.48 18.13
CA GLU A 159 20.72 1.48 18.54
C GLU A 159 20.10 2.81 18.97
N VAL A 160 19.10 3.30 18.22
CA VAL A 160 18.46 4.59 18.50
C VAL A 160 17.49 4.47 19.68
N HIS A 161 16.67 3.41 19.67
CA HIS A 161 15.77 3.11 20.77
C HIS A 161 15.32 1.65 20.74
N ALA A 162 15.63 0.90 21.79
CA ALA A 162 15.31 -0.52 21.91
C ALA A 162 14.01 -0.82 22.70
N GLY A 163 13.21 0.20 23.03
CA GLY A 163 11.99 0.08 23.84
C GLY A 163 10.68 0.23 23.06
N GLY A 164 10.74 0.38 21.73
CA GLY A 164 9.59 0.79 20.92
C GLY A 164 9.13 2.24 21.17
N ALA A 165 8.22 2.73 20.33
CA ALA A 165 7.58 4.03 20.53
C ALA A 165 6.31 3.97 21.41
N GLY A 166 5.95 2.79 21.92
CA GLY A 166 4.67 2.54 22.59
C GLY A 166 3.48 2.84 21.66
N ASN A 167 2.34 3.23 22.24
CA ASN A 167 1.15 3.67 21.51
C ASN A 167 1.21 5.18 21.16
N ALA A 168 2.39 5.70 20.84
CA ALA A 168 2.59 7.12 20.53
C ALA A 168 3.24 7.35 19.15
N PRO A 169 2.44 7.56 18.09
CA PRO A 169 2.92 7.81 16.73
C PRO A 169 3.86 8.99 16.61
N ILE A 170 3.63 10.07 17.38
CA ILE A 170 4.53 11.24 17.41
C ILE A 170 5.95 10.84 17.85
N LEU A 171 6.09 9.92 18.81
CA LEU A 171 7.40 9.42 19.21
C LEU A 171 7.99 8.48 18.16
N GLY A 172 7.16 7.64 17.52
CA GLY A 172 7.59 6.78 16.42
C GLY A 172 8.12 7.57 15.23
N GLN A 173 7.42 8.64 14.86
CA GLN A 173 7.81 9.60 13.84
C GLN A 173 9.13 10.29 14.21
N TYR A 174 9.24 10.75 15.47
CA TYR A 174 10.45 11.38 15.96
C TYR A 174 11.67 10.46 15.88
N LEU A 175 11.50 9.22 16.34
CA LEU A 175 12.53 8.18 16.30
C LEU A 175 12.96 7.84 14.88
N ALA A 176 12.00 7.71 13.96
CA ALA A 176 12.27 7.46 12.56
C ALA A 176 13.03 8.62 11.92
N LYS A 177 12.64 9.87 12.22
CA LYS A 177 13.36 11.06 11.75
C LYS A 177 14.81 11.05 12.21
N ILE A 178 15.07 10.69 13.47
CA ILE A 178 16.44 10.58 14.00
C ILE A 178 17.24 9.49 13.26
N ILE A 179 16.63 8.33 13.04
CA ILE A 179 17.25 7.21 12.30
C ILE A 179 17.66 7.65 10.89
N LEU A 180 16.78 8.36 10.21
CA LEU A 180 16.95 8.80 8.83
C LEU A 180 17.82 10.06 8.71
N ASN A 181 17.95 10.88 9.76
CA ASN A 181 18.83 12.06 9.77
C ASN A 181 20.28 11.69 10.14
N LYS A 182 20.49 10.59 10.87
CA LYS A 182 21.82 10.13 11.27
C LYS A 182 22.56 9.54 10.06
N ASP A 183 23.83 9.88 9.91
CA ASP A 183 24.70 9.30 8.87
C ASP A 183 24.70 7.77 8.97
N ALA A 184 24.30 7.11 7.90
CA ALA A 184 24.14 5.66 7.85
C ALA A 184 25.47 4.91 8.13
N THR A 185 26.63 5.54 7.92
CA THR A 185 27.95 4.96 8.20
C THR A 185 28.34 4.98 9.68
N THR A 186 27.65 5.77 10.50
CA THR A 186 27.93 5.93 11.93
C THR A 186 27.13 4.98 12.83
N PHE A 187 26.27 4.17 12.23
CA PHE A 187 25.54 3.12 12.96
C PHE A 187 26.48 1.96 13.31
N GLN A 188 26.29 1.39 14.49
CA GLN A 188 27.00 0.18 14.93
C GLN A 188 26.65 -1.02 14.05
N ASN A 189 25.43 -1.04 13.52
CA ASN A 189 24.99 -2.06 12.59
C ASN A 189 25.39 -1.71 11.16
N GLU A 190 26.46 -2.33 10.68
CA GLU A 190 26.96 -2.21 9.30
C GLU A 190 25.92 -2.59 8.24
N ASN A 191 24.86 -3.34 8.59
CA ASN A 191 23.80 -3.68 7.64
C ASN A 191 22.90 -2.48 7.29
N TRP A 192 22.77 -1.52 8.20
CA TRP A 192 21.87 -0.38 8.01
C TRP A 192 22.26 0.46 6.80
N LYS A 193 23.55 0.79 6.61
CA LYS A 193 24.00 1.53 5.41
C LYS A 193 23.62 0.85 4.10
N HIS A 194 23.68 -0.48 4.04
CA HIS A 194 23.34 -1.23 2.85
C HIS A 194 21.83 -1.19 2.58
N MET A 195 21.02 -1.37 3.63
CA MET A 195 19.56 -1.28 3.54
C MET A 195 19.08 0.14 3.24
N HIS A 196 19.70 1.15 3.84
CA HIS A 196 19.44 2.56 3.57
C HIS A 196 19.73 2.88 2.09
N SER A 197 20.86 2.42 1.56
CA SER A 197 21.17 2.61 0.15
C SER A 197 20.19 1.90 -0.79
N TYR A 198 19.73 0.71 -0.43
CA TYR A 198 18.70 0.00 -1.23
C TYR A 198 17.33 0.68 -1.16
N LEU A 199 16.85 1.09 0.02
CA LEU A 199 15.50 1.60 0.22
C LEU A 199 15.36 3.08 -0.15
N VAL A 200 16.34 3.91 0.23
CA VAL A 200 16.29 5.38 0.15
C VAL A 200 17.23 5.89 -0.94
N ASP A 201 18.53 5.56 -0.89
CA ASP A 201 19.50 6.24 -1.76
C ASP A 201 19.41 5.83 -3.24
N SER A 202 19.02 4.59 -3.52
CA SER A 202 18.98 4.06 -4.89
C SER A 202 17.62 4.08 -5.55
N CYS A 203 16.62 4.65 -4.90
CA CYS A 203 15.25 4.66 -5.40
C CYS A 203 15.18 5.40 -6.75
N GLY A 204 14.60 4.75 -7.78
CA GLY A 204 14.53 5.28 -9.15
C GLY A 204 15.82 5.18 -9.98
N ILE A 205 16.94 4.72 -9.41
CA ILE A 205 18.18 4.47 -10.16
C ILE A 205 18.05 3.17 -10.94
N LYS A 206 18.53 3.12 -12.20
CA LYS A 206 18.49 1.91 -13.05
C LYS A 206 19.13 0.65 -12.41
N ALA A 207 20.17 0.82 -11.58
CA ALA A 207 20.85 -0.27 -10.89
C ALA A 207 19.98 -0.93 -9.79
N ASN A 208 18.95 -0.24 -9.31
CA ASN A 208 17.91 -0.80 -8.47
C ASN A 208 16.67 -1.03 -9.32
N GLN A 209 16.37 -2.29 -9.65
CA GLN A 209 15.23 -2.64 -10.52
C GLN A 209 13.89 -2.72 -9.76
N SER A 210 13.89 -2.51 -8.44
CA SER A 210 12.67 -2.37 -7.66
C SER A 210 11.94 -1.09 -8.06
N ARG A 211 10.65 -1.21 -8.41
CA ARG A 211 9.79 -0.10 -8.84
C ARG A 211 8.53 0.03 -8.01
N LEU A 212 8.11 -1.04 -7.35
CA LEU A 212 6.92 -1.08 -6.52
C LEU A 212 7.32 -1.27 -5.05
N TYR A 213 6.97 -0.31 -4.21
CA TYR A 213 7.26 -0.34 -2.77
C TYR A 213 5.95 -0.32 -1.98
N PHE A 214 5.71 -1.35 -1.17
CA PHE A 214 4.52 -1.45 -0.32
C PHE A 214 4.93 -1.38 1.15
N TYR A 215 4.52 -0.32 1.84
CA TYR A 215 4.76 -0.11 3.27
C TYR A 215 3.60 -0.66 4.07
N ILE A 216 3.80 -1.72 4.84
CA ILE A 216 2.76 -2.38 5.61
C ILE A 216 2.89 -1.97 7.08
N PHE A 217 1.83 -1.41 7.66
CA PHE A 217 1.84 -0.95 9.04
C PHE A 217 0.42 -0.83 9.62
N SER A 218 0.34 -0.85 10.95
CA SER A 218 -0.89 -0.53 11.67
C SER A 218 -1.00 0.98 11.92
N ALA A 219 -2.16 1.57 11.60
CA ALA A 219 -2.45 2.98 11.82
C ALA A 219 -2.54 3.33 13.32
N GLY A 220 -3.03 2.40 14.14
CA GLY A 220 -3.17 2.59 15.58
C GLY A 220 -1.88 2.41 16.37
N GLY A 221 -0.89 1.68 15.83
CA GLY A 221 0.39 1.41 16.51
C GLY A 221 1.34 2.60 16.46
N GLY A 222 2.05 2.90 17.54
CA GLY A 222 2.97 4.06 17.58
C GLY A 222 4.22 3.90 16.72
N THR A 223 4.89 2.74 16.79
CA THR A 223 6.10 2.48 15.97
C THR A 223 5.76 2.39 14.48
N GLY A 224 4.79 1.55 14.11
CA GLY A 224 4.46 1.27 12.70
C GLY A 224 4.00 2.51 11.93
N SER A 225 2.97 3.20 12.44
CA SER A 225 2.42 4.40 11.77
C SER A 225 3.44 5.54 11.69
N GLY A 226 4.19 5.79 12.77
CA GLY A 226 5.19 6.85 12.83
C GLY A 226 6.38 6.60 11.90
N MET A 227 6.95 5.39 11.92
CA MET A 227 8.08 5.04 11.06
C MET A 227 7.70 5.00 9.59
N ALA A 228 6.56 4.39 9.25
CA ALA A 228 6.20 4.20 7.85
C ALA A 228 6.07 5.51 7.10
N SER A 229 5.45 6.52 7.73
CA SER A 229 5.32 7.85 7.14
C SER A 229 6.68 8.50 6.88
N GLU A 230 7.61 8.45 7.85
CA GLU A 230 8.93 9.09 7.69
C GLU A 230 9.83 8.35 6.70
N PHE A 231 9.81 7.02 6.68
CA PHE A 231 10.56 6.24 5.71
C PHE A 231 10.04 6.45 4.28
N GLY A 232 8.72 6.58 4.11
CA GLY A 232 8.11 6.95 2.83
C GLY A 232 8.54 8.35 2.38
N LEU A 233 8.50 9.33 3.29
CA LEU A 233 8.95 10.70 3.01
C LEU A 233 10.43 10.75 2.63
N ALA A 234 11.31 10.05 3.35
CA ALA A 234 12.74 10.00 3.03
C ALA A 234 13.00 9.37 1.66
N GLN A 235 12.27 8.29 1.32
CA GLN A 235 12.36 7.67 -0.01
C GLN A 235 11.92 8.64 -1.11
N GLN A 236 10.78 9.31 -0.95
CA GLN A 236 10.26 10.27 -1.92
C GLN A 236 11.18 11.50 -2.05
N PHE A 237 11.70 12.00 -0.93
CA PHE A 237 12.69 13.09 -0.91
C PHE A 237 13.97 12.73 -1.68
N SER A 238 14.52 11.54 -1.45
CA SER A 238 15.71 11.05 -2.17
C SER A 238 15.43 10.89 -3.67
N TYR A 239 14.25 10.37 -4.03
CA TYR A 239 13.84 10.21 -5.42
C TYR A 239 13.67 11.56 -6.14
N LEU A 240 12.96 12.51 -5.53
CA LEU A 240 12.72 13.83 -6.10
C LEU A 240 14.02 14.64 -6.18
N SER A 241 14.80 14.72 -5.10
CA SER A 241 16.06 15.45 -5.08
C SER A 241 16.97 15.06 -6.23
N LYS A 242 17.09 13.75 -6.50
CA LYS A 242 17.91 13.22 -7.61
C LYS A 242 17.31 13.43 -8.99
N THR A 243 15.98 13.47 -9.10
CA THR A 243 15.28 13.75 -10.36
C THR A 243 15.41 15.21 -10.77
N PHE A 244 15.42 16.14 -9.80
CA PHE A 244 15.44 17.58 -10.03
C PHE A 244 16.81 18.25 -9.87
N ASP A 245 17.86 17.54 -9.43
CA ASP A 245 19.23 18.07 -9.37
C ASP A 245 19.84 18.22 -10.79
N TYR A 246 19.31 19.20 -11.52
CA TYR A 246 19.70 19.62 -12.87
C TYR A 246 21.01 20.43 -12.85
N ARG A 247 22.00 20.06 -12.01
CA ARG A 247 23.34 20.62 -12.12
C ARG A 247 24.07 20.01 -13.30
N SER A 248 23.79 20.60 -14.46
CA SER A 248 24.65 20.76 -15.63
C SER A 248 26.09 20.29 -15.43
N ASP A 249 26.46 19.31 -16.26
CA ASP A 249 27.81 18.94 -16.65
C ASP A 249 28.80 20.12 -16.68
N GLN A 250 29.59 20.27 -15.61
CA GLN A 250 30.83 21.05 -15.63
C GLN A 250 32.08 20.20 -15.39
N ASN A 251 31.97 18.86 -15.38
CA ASN A 251 33.13 17.96 -15.37
C ASN A 251 33.22 17.20 -16.71
N PRO A 252 33.97 17.72 -17.70
CA PRO A 252 34.10 17.10 -19.03
C PRO A 252 35.03 15.88 -19.07
N LEU A 253 35.25 15.20 -17.95
CA LEU A 253 36.31 14.18 -17.79
C LEU A 253 35.84 12.80 -17.36
N VAL A 254 34.53 12.50 -17.38
CA VAL A 254 34.06 11.13 -17.21
C VAL A 254 33.25 10.72 -18.43
N ASP A 255 33.84 9.86 -19.25
CA ASP A 255 33.21 9.14 -20.35
C ASP A 255 32.13 8.20 -19.78
N LYS A 256 30.97 8.77 -19.37
CA LYS A 256 29.86 8.04 -18.76
C LYS A 256 29.02 7.36 -19.85
N ARG A 257 29.38 6.12 -20.19
CA ARG A 257 28.56 5.19 -21.00
C ARG A 257 27.28 4.68 -20.31
N HIS A 258 26.71 5.42 -19.36
CA HIS A 258 25.36 5.16 -18.86
C HIS A 258 24.65 6.49 -18.64
N SER A 259 23.90 6.90 -19.66
CA SER A 259 22.78 7.84 -19.57
C SER A 259 22.03 7.63 -18.25
N PHE A 260 21.98 8.68 -17.41
CA PHE A 260 21.07 8.75 -16.27
C PHE A 260 19.65 8.56 -16.81
N VAL A 261 19.05 7.39 -16.59
CA VAL A 261 17.63 7.15 -16.85
C VAL A 261 17.04 6.88 -15.48
N PHE A 262 16.40 7.91 -14.90
CA PHE A 262 15.54 7.74 -13.74
C PHE A 262 14.26 7.06 -14.19
N GLU A 263 13.92 5.97 -13.51
CA GLU A 263 12.70 5.23 -13.79
C GLU A 263 11.66 5.53 -12.71
N PRO A 264 10.38 5.65 -13.10
CA PRO A 264 9.30 5.99 -12.20
C PRO A 264 9.05 4.87 -11.20
N ILE A 265 8.78 5.26 -9.96
CA ILE A 265 8.46 4.37 -8.85
C ILE A 265 6.99 4.55 -8.45
N PHE A 266 6.39 3.49 -7.94
CA PHE A 266 5.10 3.53 -7.27
C PHE A 266 5.26 3.08 -5.82
N THR A 267 4.76 3.89 -4.91
CA THR A 267 4.82 3.65 -3.47
C THR A 267 3.40 3.66 -2.89
N SER A 268 3.09 2.65 -2.09
CA SER A 268 1.78 2.50 -1.45
C SER A 268 1.92 2.18 0.02
N GLY A 269 1.20 2.92 0.86
CA GLY A 269 1.03 2.60 2.27
C GLY A 269 -0.16 1.67 2.47
N ILE A 270 0.07 0.46 2.96
CA ILE A 270 -0.96 -0.50 3.36
C ILE A 270 -1.24 -0.27 4.84
N CYS A 271 -2.33 0.45 5.07
CA CYS A 271 -2.71 1.05 6.33
C CYS A 271 -3.85 0.25 6.97
N ILE A 272 -3.56 -0.37 8.10
CA ILE A 272 -4.50 -1.22 8.83
C ILE A 272 -5.16 -0.38 9.92
N LEU A 273 -6.45 -0.13 9.77
CA LEU A 273 -7.24 0.70 10.67
C LEU A 273 -7.67 -0.11 11.91
N PRO A 274 -7.64 0.51 13.10
CA PRO A 274 -8.12 -0.14 14.31
C PRO A 274 -9.65 -0.34 14.26
N ASN A 275 -10.17 -1.25 15.09
CA ASN A 275 -11.61 -1.44 15.27
C ASN A 275 -12.24 -0.15 15.78
N ILE A 276 -13.29 0.32 15.13
CA ILE A 276 -14.02 1.53 15.50
C ILE A 276 -15.19 1.20 16.42
N SER A 277 -15.76 0.01 16.23
CA SER A 277 -16.98 -0.42 16.90
C SER A 277 -16.68 -1.57 17.88
N GLY A 278 -16.73 -1.33 19.20
CA GLY A 278 -16.53 -2.39 20.20
C GLY A 278 -16.83 -1.97 21.64
N LYS A 279 -17.22 -2.93 22.49
CA LYS A 279 -17.60 -2.69 23.90
C LYS A 279 -16.44 -2.23 24.81
N ASN A 280 -15.18 -2.40 24.38
CA ASN A 280 -13.98 -2.01 25.14
C ASN A 280 -13.46 -0.62 24.70
N VAL A 281 -14.12 0.43 25.16
CA VAL A 281 -13.96 1.82 24.68
C VAL A 281 -12.60 2.44 25.05
N GLU A 282 -11.98 2.08 26.17
CA GLU A 282 -10.80 2.79 26.70
C GLU A 282 -9.48 2.46 25.95
N ILE A 283 -9.19 1.18 25.67
CA ILE A 283 -8.00 0.79 24.88
C ILE A 283 -8.14 1.22 23.41
N SER A 284 -9.39 1.32 22.94
CA SER A 284 -9.73 1.76 21.59
C SER A 284 -9.40 3.24 21.34
N GLU A 285 -9.50 4.09 22.38
CA GLU A 285 -9.38 5.54 22.21
C GLU A 285 -7.99 5.98 21.73
N ALA A 286 -6.93 5.48 22.36
CA ALA A 286 -5.56 5.81 21.94
C ALA A 286 -5.28 5.36 20.51
N LEU A 287 -5.74 4.16 20.14
CA LEU A 287 -5.61 3.63 18.77
C LEU A 287 -6.35 4.50 17.75
N HIS A 288 -7.54 5.02 18.10
CA HIS A 288 -8.31 5.93 17.25
C HIS A 288 -7.61 7.26 17.04
N ILE A 289 -7.09 7.86 18.11
CA ILE A 289 -6.33 9.11 18.04
C ILE A 289 -5.10 8.92 17.14
N ASN A 290 -4.40 7.80 17.30
CA ASN A 290 -3.20 7.47 16.54
C ASN A 290 -3.48 7.32 15.06
N ALA A 291 -4.50 6.54 14.71
CA ALA A 291 -4.93 6.39 13.33
C ALA A 291 -5.38 7.73 12.74
N GLY A 292 -6.22 8.48 13.47
CA GLY A 292 -6.67 9.81 13.06
C GLY A 292 -5.54 10.81 12.81
N ARG A 293 -4.48 10.80 13.64
CA ARG A 293 -3.28 11.62 13.44
C ARG A 293 -2.58 11.28 12.13
N LEU A 294 -2.35 9.99 11.86
CA LEU A 294 -1.72 9.54 10.62
C LEU A 294 -2.55 9.94 9.40
N LEU A 295 -3.87 9.68 9.44
CA LEU A 295 -4.77 10.01 8.34
C LEU A 295 -4.81 11.52 8.08
N THR A 296 -4.89 12.34 9.14
CA THR A 296 -4.87 13.81 9.01
C THR A 296 -3.56 14.30 8.40
N LYS A 297 -2.41 13.77 8.85
CA LYS A 297 -1.09 14.09 8.29
C LYS A 297 -1.02 13.74 6.80
N TYR A 298 -1.35 12.50 6.46
CA TYR A 298 -1.28 12.02 5.08
C TYR A 298 -2.16 12.84 4.14
N ILE A 299 -3.40 13.14 4.53
CA ILE A 299 -4.33 13.90 3.70
C ILE A 299 -3.92 15.37 3.58
N SER A 300 -3.37 15.96 4.63
CA SER A 300 -2.77 17.30 4.55
C SER A 300 -1.60 17.34 3.57
N GLU A 301 -0.70 16.36 3.62
CA GLU A 301 0.44 16.27 2.70
C GLU A 301 -0.03 16.04 1.26
N GLU A 302 -1.05 15.19 1.08
CA GLU A 302 -1.69 14.95 -0.22
C GLU A 302 -2.39 16.21 -0.76
N TRP A 303 -3.02 17.03 0.07
CA TRP A 303 -3.58 18.33 -0.33
C TRP A 303 -2.51 19.26 -0.88
N ASN A 304 -1.41 19.41 -0.13
CA ASN A 304 -0.28 20.25 -0.51
C ASN A 304 0.32 19.79 -1.84
N PHE A 305 0.49 18.47 -2.00
CA PHE A 305 0.95 17.87 -3.25
C PHE A 305 -0.03 18.08 -4.41
N SER A 306 -1.32 17.78 -4.24
CA SER A 306 -2.27 17.61 -5.34
C SER A 306 -3.14 18.83 -5.66
N TYR A 307 -3.51 19.70 -4.70
CA TYR A 307 -4.54 20.74 -4.92
C TYR A 307 -4.24 22.21 -4.51
N ASN A 308 -3.28 22.50 -3.65
CA ASN A 308 -3.03 23.85 -3.10
C ASN A 308 -2.91 25.02 -4.12
N GLU A 309 -3.98 25.78 -4.40
CA GLU A 309 -4.16 26.75 -5.51
C GLU A 309 -3.26 28.02 -5.56
N GLU A 310 -2.35 28.28 -4.62
CA GLU A 310 -1.44 29.45 -4.63
C GLU A 310 -0.33 29.36 -5.72
N ARG A 311 -0.67 28.76 -6.87
CA ARG A 311 0.14 27.86 -7.71
C ARG A 311 0.66 28.40 -9.04
N GLU A 312 0.33 29.62 -9.43
CA GLU A 312 0.65 30.10 -10.79
C GLU A 312 2.03 30.78 -10.95
N GLU A 313 2.80 31.03 -9.87
CA GLU A 313 4.04 31.84 -9.93
C GLU A 313 5.36 31.11 -9.58
N ASP A 314 5.36 29.80 -9.28
CA ASP A 314 6.55 29.13 -8.70
C ASP A 314 7.54 28.58 -9.75
N GLU A 315 8.54 29.38 -10.15
CA GLU A 315 9.65 28.98 -11.04
C GLU A 315 10.84 28.31 -10.31
N VAL A 316 10.79 28.07 -8.99
CA VAL A 316 11.98 27.68 -8.18
C VAL A 316 11.96 26.19 -7.75
N PRO A 317 13.04 25.40 -7.99
CA PRO A 317 13.13 23.99 -7.57
C PRO A 317 13.05 23.73 -6.05
N ALA A 318 13.31 24.75 -5.23
CA ALA A 318 13.22 24.66 -3.77
C ALA A 318 11.79 24.36 -3.32
N ASP A 319 10.81 25.03 -3.93
CA ASP A 319 9.38 24.92 -3.60
C ASP A 319 8.78 23.57 -4.03
N VAL A 320 9.46 22.83 -4.93
CA VAL A 320 9.08 21.47 -5.35
C VAL A 320 9.48 20.44 -4.30
N MET A 321 10.62 20.62 -3.63
CA MET A 321 11.08 19.74 -2.54
C MET A 321 10.26 19.90 -1.26
N GLU A 322 9.52 20.99 -1.13
CA GLU A 322 8.55 21.22 -0.06
C GLU A 322 7.24 20.42 -0.27
N ARG A 323 7.04 19.89 -1.48
CA ARG A 323 5.83 19.18 -1.90
C ARG A 323 6.08 17.68 -1.94
N ILE A 324 6.34 17.10 -0.77
CA ILE A 324 6.48 15.64 -0.65
C ILE A 324 5.33 15.05 0.16
N ARG A 325 4.90 13.88 -0.28
CA ARG A 325 3.98 12.99 0.43
C ARG A 325 4.69 11.66 0.65
N PRO A 326 4.37 10.90 1.70
CA PRO A 326 5.06 9.64 2.01
C PRO A 326 4.83 8.56 0.94
N TRP A 327 3.62 8.52 0.38
CA TRP A 327 3.21 7.50 -0.58
C TRP A 327 2.32 8.10 -1.67
N ASN A 328 2.33 7.48 -2.85
CA ASN A 328 1.41 7.83 -3.94
C ASN A 328 -0.03 7.53 -3.54
N SER A 329 -0.25 6.36 -2.93
CA SER A 329 -1.56 5.93 -2.46
C SER A 329 -1.48 5.31 -1.06
N MET A 330 -2.62 5.30 -0.36
CA MET A 330 -2.78 4.63 0.93
C MET A 330 -3.95 3.65 0.85
N MET A 331 -3.64 2.36 0.81
CA MET A 331 -4.63 1.30 0.84
C MET A 331 -5.14 1.10 2.28
N LEU A 332 -6.44 1.28 2.47
CA LEU A 332 -7.09 1.20 3.78
C LEU A 332 -7.72 -0.17 3.98
N ILE A 333 -7.45 -0.78 5.13
CA ILE A 333 -8.01 -2.08 5.51
C ILE A 333 -8.47 -2.00 6.96
N SER A 334 -9.77 -2.12 7.19
CA SER A 334 -10.36 -2.06 8.53
C SER A 334 -10.19 -3.38 9.27
N ASN A 335 -9.82 -3.33 10.55
CA ASN A 335 -9.84 -4.55 11.38
C ASN A 335 -11.27 -5.00 11.69
N ASP A 336 -12.29 -4.13 11.54
CA ASP A 336 -13.69 -4.50 11.74
C ASP A 336 -14.19 -5.53 10.70
N ILE A 337 -13.47 -5.71 9.58
CA ILE A 337 -13.73 -6.73 8.54
C ILE A 337 -13.99 -8.11 9.17
N MET A 338 -13.21 -8.49 10.17
CA MET A 338 -13.29 -9.84 10.78
C MET A 338 -14.53 -10.02 11.63
N ARG A 339 -14.98 -8.96 12.31
CA ARG A 339 -16.22 -9.00 13.07
C ARG A 339 -17.40 -9.27 12.15
N TYR A 340 -17.44 -8.62 10.99
CA TYR A 340 -18.53 -8.81 10.03
C TYR A 340 -18.49 -10.20 9.39
N ALA A 341 -17.29 -10.72 9.10
CA ALA A 341 -17.16 -12.04 8.52
C ALA A 341 -17.67 -13.14 9.45
N GLU A 342 -17.41 -13.03 10.76
CA GLU A 342 -17.90 -14.00 11.74
C GLU A 342 -19.40 -13.82 12.10
N GLU A 343 -19.90 -12.58 12.09
CA GLU A 343 -21.35 -12.30 12.26
C GLU A 343 -22.20 -12.96 11.17
N GLU A 344 -21.73 -12.98 9.92
CA GLU A 344 -22.48 -13.57 8.80
C GLU A 344 -22.49 -15.11 8.84
N ASP A 345 -21.45 -15.74 9.37
CA ASP A 345 -21.38 -17.21 9.54
C ASP A 345 -22.12 -17.75 10.78
N GLY A 346 -22.87 -16.89 11.49
CA GLY A 346 -23.65 -17.26 12.66
C GLY A 346 -22.83 -17.49 13.93
N GLY A 347 -21.60 -16.95 13.96
CA GLY A 347 -20.73 -16.92 15.14
C GLY A 347 -21.20 -15.90 16.18
N ASP A 348 -20.89 -16.17 17.46
CA ASP A 348 -21.16 -15.25 18.56
C ASP A 348 -20.07 -14.17 18.58
N ALA A 349 -20.32 -13.04 17.92
CA ALA A 349 -19.35 -11.95 17.72
C ALA A 349 -18.77 -11.37 19.03
N ASP A 350 -19.42 -11.65 20.16
CA ASP A 350 -19.03 -11.19 21.50
C ASP A 350 -17.87 -11.99 22.13
N ASN A 351 -17.46 -13.15 21.57
CA ASN A 351 -16.47 -14.07 22.19
C ASN A 351 -15.22 -14.37 21.35
N ILE A 352 -14.97 -13.61 20.29
CA ILE A 352 -13.88 -13.89 19.35
C ILE A 352 -12.53 -13.43 19.94
N ASP A 353 -11.54 -14.31 19.96
CA ASP A 353 -10.18 -13.99 20.40
C ASP A 353 -9.52 -12.97 19.44
N VAL A 354 -9.01 -11.87 20.00
CA VAL A 354 -8.32 -10.80 19.28
C VAL A 354 -7.17 -11.35 18.42
N ASN A 355 -6.45 -12.36 18.89
CA ASN A 355 -5.35 -12.96 18.11
C ASN A 355 -5.85 -13.69 16.86
N THR A 356 -7.06 -14.26 16.90
CA THR A 356 -7.66 -14.96 15.77
C THR A 356 -8.17 -13.96 14.74
N MET A 357 -8.80 -12.86 15.18
CA MET A 357 -9.16 -11.74 14.31
C MET A 357 -7.93 -11.15 13.60
N GLU A 358 -6.85 -10.87 14.34
CA GLU A 358 -5.62 -10.34 13.73
C GLU A 358 -5.06 -11.29 12.66
N LYS A 359 -5.09 -12.60 12.89
CA LYS A 359 -4.59 -13.59 11.93
C LYS A 359 -5.40 -13.59 10.63
N TYR A 360 -6.73 -13.54 10.71
CA TYR A 360 -7.58 -13.50 9.53
C TYR A 360 -7.48 -12.18 8.77
N ALA A 361 -7.37 -11.05 9.48
CA ALA A 361 -7.07 -9.76 8.86
C ALA A 361 -5.75 -9.81 8.09
N ASN A 362 -4.69 -10.35 8.71
CA ASN A 362 -3.39 -10.54 8.04
C ASN A 362 -3.50 -11.42 6.79
N GLN A 363 -4.30 -12.49 6.85
CA GLN A 363 -4.54 -13.37 5.70
C GLN A 363 -5.24 -12.62 4.56
N TYR A 364 -6.30 -11.87 4.85
CA TYR A 364 -7.00 -11.04 3.85
C TYR A 364 -6.06 -10.02 3.21
N ILE A 365 -5.30 -9.28 4.03
CA ILE A 365 -4.32 -8.30 3.57
C ILE A 365 -3.29 -8.98 2.66
N SER A 366 -2.79 -10.14 3.09
CA SER A 366 -1.75 -10.85 2.34
C SER A 366 -2.26 -11.32 0.99
N GLN A 367 -3.50 -11.77 0.90
CA GLN A 367 -4.18 -12.14 -0.33
C GLN A 367 -4.36 -10.93 -1.27
N GLN A 368 -4.76 -9.78 -0.75
CA GLN A 368 -4.90 -8.56 -1.58
C GLN A 368 -3.56 -8.11 -2.16
N ILE A 369 -2.51 -8.11 -1.34
CA ILE A 369 -1.15 -7.80 -1.81
C ILE A 369 -0.75 -8.79 -2.88
N PHE A 370 -0.90 -10.08 -2.63
CA PHE A 370 -0.57 -11.15 -3.58
C PHE A 370 -1.25 -10.95 -4.94
N ASN A 371 -2.54 -10.60 -4.97
CA ASN A 371 -3.27 -10.36 -6.21
C ASN A 371 -2.76 -9.12 -6.96
N ILE A 372 -2.39 -8.07 -6.24
CA ILE A 372 -1.74 -6.89 -6.85
C ILE A 372 -0.38 -7.27 -7.43
N LEU A 373 0.42 -8.09 -6.71
CA LEU A 373 1.75 -8.52 -7.17
C LEU A 373 1.68 -9.41 -8.40
N THR A 374 0.71 -10.34 -8.46
CA THR A 374 0.54 -11.22 -9.61
C THR A 374 0.09 -10.47 -10.85
N ALA A 375 -0.66 -9.37 -10.71
CA ALA A 375 -1.04 -8.51 -11.82
C ALA A 375 0.12 -7.76 -12.51
N GLN A 376 1.30 -7.78 -11.89
CA GLN A 376 2.53 -7.17 -12.39
C GLN A 376 3.38 -8.13 -13.25
N ALA A 377 3.01 -9.41 -13.31
CA ALA A 377 3.82 -10.42 -13.98
C ALA A 377 3.91 -10.18 -15.50
N VAL A 378 5.11 -10.40 -16.03
CA VAL A 378 5.57 -9.99 -17.35
C VAL A 378 4.75 -10.67 -18.46
N THR A 379 4.14 -9.87 -19.32
CA THR A 379 3.31 -10.33 -20.46
C THR A 379 4.05 -11.07 -21.57
N THR A 380 5.35 -11.35 -21.43
CA THR A 380 6.15 -12.00 -22.49
C THR A 380 5.73 -13.44 -22.77
N ASP A 381 4.96 -14.05 -21.86
CA ASP A 381 4.43 -15.40 -22.03
C ASP A 381 2.98 -15.43 -22.58
N TYR A 382 2.37 -14.28 -22.88
CA TYR A 382 1.02 -14.25 -23.43
C TYR A 382 1.01 -14.21 -24.96
N ASP A 383 0.30 -15.17 -25.56
CA ASP A 383 -0.07 -15.16 -26.98
C ASP A 383 -1.03 -14.00 -27.26
N GLU A 384 -0.60 -12.97 -28.01
CA GLU A 384 -1.44 -11.83 -28.40
C GLU A 384 -2.76 -12.27 -29.07
N ASP A 385 -2.77 -13.45 -29.72
CA ASP A 385 -3.97 -14.00 -30.33
C ASP A 385 -4.99 -14.54 -29.31
N TYR A 386 -4.59 -14.82 -28.07
CA TYR A 386 -5.53 -15.21 -26.99
C TYR A 386 -6.48 -14.05 -26.63
N PHE A 387 -5.95 -12.85 -26.41
CA PHE A 387 -6.75 -11.67 -26.04
C PHE A 387 -7.71 -11.26 -27.16
N ARG A 388 -7.23 -11.27 -28.42
CA ARG A 388 -8.09 -11.02 -29.59
C ARG A 388 -9.22 -12.05 -29.73
N ARG A 389 -8.95 -13.34 -29.46
CA ARG A 389 -9.96 -14.42 -29.48
C ARG A 389 -10.98 -14.29 -28.34
N ALA A 390 -10.60 -13.70 -27.21
CA ALA A 390 -11.50 -13.39 -26.10
C ALA A 390 -12.32 -12.09 -26.32
N GLY A 391 -12.09 -11.38 -27.43
CA GLY A 391 -12.75 -10.10 -27.72
C GLY A 391 -12.28 -8.95 -26.83
N ILE A 392 -11.10 -9.09 -26.22
CA ILE A 392 -10.51 -8.09 -25.35
C ILE A 392 -9.56 -7.26 -26.20
N ASP A 393 -9.83 -5.95 -26.31
CA ASP A 393 -8.91 -5.04 -26.98
C ASP A 393 -7.62 -4.97 -26.15
N ILE A 394 -6.48 -5.27 -26.78
CA ILE A 394 -5.15 -5.19 -26.15
C ILE A 394 -4.88 -3.74 -25.69
N ALA A 395 -5.52 -2.74 -26.30
CA ALA A 395 -5.47 -1.36 -25.84
C ALA A 395 -6.22 -1.11 -24.51
N GLU A 396 -7.16 -1.98 -24.13
CA GLU A 396 -7.96 -1.85 -22.89
C GLU A 396 -7.42 -2.68 -21.72
N THR A 397 -6.57 -3.68 -21.97
CA THR A 397 -5.87 -4.44 -20.93
C THR A 397 -4.41 -4.01 -20.83
N ILE A 398 -4.08 -3.36 -19.74
CA ILE A 398 -2.78 -2.70 -19.58
C ILE A 398 -1.93 -3.51 -18.60
N ARG A 399 -0.64 -3.70 -18.94
CA ARG A 399 0.40 -4.02 -17.95
C ARG A 399 0.28 -2.98 -16.86
N LEU A 400 -0.05 -3.34 -15.61
CA LEU A 400 -0.13 -2.35 -14.54
C LEU A 400 1.26 -1.89 -14.12
N ASP A 401 2.07 -1.31 -15.00
CA ASP A 401 3.40 -0.86 -14.61
C ASP A 401 3.35 0.23 -13.53
N ALA A 402 4.51 0.58 -12.97
CA ALA A 402 4.59 1.59 -11.91
C ALA A 402 4.00 2.95 -12.34
N ASN A 403 4.07 3.31 -13.63
CA ASN A 403 3.46 4.54 -14.13
C ASN A 403 1.95 4.46 -14.15
N ASP A 404 1.40 3.35 -14.64
CA ASP A 404 -0.05 3.17 -14.70
C ASP A 404 -0.65 3.15 -13.30
N LEU A 405 0.00 2.50 -12.34
CA LEU A 405 -0.41 2.59 -10.93
C LEU A 405 -0.27 4.00 -10.38
N PHE A 406 0.83 4.71 -10.66
CA PHE A 406 1.02 6.10 -10.24
C PHE A 406 -0.07 7.03 -10.78
N MET A 407 -0.43 6.89 -12.05
CA MET A 407 -1.46 7.71 -12.70
C MET A 407 -2.89 7.34 -12.27
N SER A 408 -3.08 6.11 -11.77
CA SER A 408 -4.41 5.58 -11.46
C SER A 408 -4.73 5.55 -9.98
N LEU A 409 -3.74 5.44 -9.10
CA LEU A 409 -3.94 5.33 -7.67
C LEU A 409 -3.26 6.52 -6.99
N ALA A 410 -4.08 7.40 -6.44
CA ALA A 410 -3.63 8.56 -5.68
C ALA A 410 -4.53 8.75 -4.45
N GLY A 411 -3.93 9.14 -3.33
CA GLY A 411 -4.65 9.32 -2.08
C GLY A 411 -5.15 7.99 -1.48
N PRO A 412 -6.20 8.04 -0.65
CA PRO A 412 -6.79 6.84 -0.04
C PRO A 412 -7.40 5.88 -1.05
N VAL A 413 -7.19 4.58 -0.86
CA VAL A 413 -7.66 3.51 -1.74
C VAL A 413 -8.32 2.42 -0.90
N ALA A 414 -9.48 1.93 -1.35
CA ALA A 414 -10.13 0.76 -0.78
C ALA A 414 -10.03 -0.41 -1.77
N VAL A 415 -10.05 -1.62 -1.23
CA VAL A 415 -9.95 -2.86 -1.99
C VAL A 415 -11.25 -3.64 -1.83
N ALA A 416 -11.84 -4.04 -2.95
CA ALA A 416 -12.99 -4.93 -3.03
C ALA A 416 -12.55 -6.25 -3.67
N TYR A 417 -12.84 -7.38 -3.05
CA TYR A 417 -12.34 -8.68 -3.49
C TYR A 417 -13.38 -9.79 -3.45
N ALA A 418 -13.39 -10.64 -4.48
CA ALA A 418 -14.10 -11.90 -4.46
C ALA A 418 -13.41 -12.96 -5.33
N GLU A 419 -13.69 -14.22 -5.05
CA GLU A 419 -13.15 -15.37 -5.76
C GLU A 419 -14.27 -16.37 -6.09
N SER A 420 -14.08 -17.17 -7.14
CA SER A 420 -14.98 -18.25 -7.51
C SER A 420 -14.17 -19.43 -8.01
N VAL A 421 -14.49 -20.61 -7.50
CA VAL A 421 -13.91 -21.87 -7.99
C VAL A 421 -14.32 -22.08 -9.45
N VAL A 422 -13.37 -22.52 -10.26
CA VAL A 422 -13.59 -22.89 -11.66
C VAL A 422 -13.27 -24.37 -11.79
N ASN A 423 -14.26 -25.21 -12.10
CA ASN A 423 -14.01 -26.64 -12.30
C ASN A 423 -13.42 -26.92 -13.69
N GLU A 424 -12.50 -27.87 -13.77
CA GLU A 424 -11.96 -28.34 -15.05
C GLU A 424 -13.08 -29.02 -15.87
N GLY A 425 -13.33 -28.52 -17.09
CA GLY A 425 -14.33 -29.06 -18.02
C GLY A 425 -15.73 -28.41 -17.95
N THR A 426 -15.94 -27.41 -17.09
CA THR A 426 -17.21 -26.64 -17.08
C THR A 426 -17.31 -25.68 -18.26
N HIS A 427 -18.53 -25.48 -18.78
CA HIS A 427 -18.82 -24.52 -19.85
C HIS A 427 -18.39 -23.09 -19.46
N GLN A 428 -18.00 -22.27 -20.45
CA GLN A 428 -17.53 -20.87 -20.31
C GLN A 428 -18.48 -19.89 -19.57
N ASP A 429 -19.71 -20.31 -19.26
CA ASP A 429 -20.74 -19.53 -18.57
C ASP A 429 -21.07 -20.07 -17.16
N SER A 430 -20.23 -20.94 -16.58
CA SER A 430 -20.50 -21.53 -15.26
C SER A 430 -20.37 -20.54 -14.10
N VAL A 431 -19.58 -19.46 -14.27
CA VAL A 431 -19.36 -18.48 -13.21
C VAL A 431 -20.29 -17.28 -13.39
N ASP A 432 -21.12 -17.04 -12.38
CA ASP A 432 -21.97 -15.87 -12.31
C ASP A 432 -21.15 -14.63 -11.95
N ILE A 433 -20.85 -13.81 -12.95
CA ILE A 433 -20.11 -12.55 -12.77
C ILE A 433 -20.92 -11.52 -12.01
N ASP A 434 -22.25 -11.56 -12.12
CA ASP A 434 -23.11 -10.61 -11.43
C ASP A 434 -23.04 -10.89 -9.91
N ASP A 435 -23.05 -12.18 -9.53
CA ASP A 435 -22.80 -12.63 -8.15
C ASP A 435 -21.37 -12.35 -7.68
N LEU A 436 -20.34 -12.71 -8.47
CA LEU A 436 -18.93 -12.44 -8.15
C LEU A 436 -18.69 -10.95 -7.88
N PHE A 437 -19.22 -10.07 -8.74
CA PHE A 437 -19.12 -8.63 -8.55
C PHE A 437 -19.84 -8.19 -7.28
N CYS A 438 -21.06 -8.68 -7.05
CA CYS A 438 -21.82 -8.36 -5.85
C CYS A 438 -21.03 -8.72 -4.60
N ARG A 439 -20.59 -9.98 -4.46
CA ARG A 439 -19.75 -10.47 -3.34
C ARG A 439 -18.52 -9.61 -3.09
N SER A 440 -17.88 -9.12 -4.17
CA SER A 440 -16.69 -8.27 -4.03
C SER A 440 -16.94 -6.94 -3.32
N ILE A 441 -18.16 -6.40 -3.41
CA ILE A 441 -18.54 -5.12 -2.80
C ILE A 441 -19.38 -5.29 -1.53
N GLU A 442 -19.67 -6.51 -1.08
CA GLU A 442 -20.47 -6.73 0.14
C GLU A 442 -19.67 -6.43 1.40
N LEU A 443 -20.36 -6.57 2.54
CA LEU A 443 -19.67 -6.67 3.81
C LEU A 443 -18.72 -7.88 3.77
N PRO A 444 -17.59 -7.79 4.50
CA PRO A 444 -16.66 -8.89 4.51
C PRO A 444 -17.25 -10.18 5.05
N HIS A 445 -16.97 -11.29 4.36
CA HIS A 445 -17.48 -12.62 4.70
C HIS A 445 -16.53 -13.71 4.22
N PHE A 446 -16.64 -14.90 4.82
CA PHE A 446 -15.90 -16.07 4.36
C PHE A 446 -16.61 -16.71 3.16
N ASN A 447 -15.84 -17.00 2.12
CA ASN A 447 -16.29 -17.86 1.04
C ASN A 447 -16.19 -19.32 1.51
N ASN A 448 -17.32 -20.01 1.58
CA ASN A 448 -17.38 -21.42 2.00
C ASN A 448 -16.63 -22.38 1.07
N ASP A 449 -16.47 -22.03 -0.21
CA ASP A 449 -15.85 -22.89 -1.22
C ASP A 449 -14.33 -22.71 -1.25
N THR A 450 -13.84 -21.47 -1.16
CA THR A 450 -12.39 -21.16 -1.27
C THR A 450 -11.73 -20.88 0.09
N SER A 451 -12.52 -20.68 1.15
CA SER A 451 -12.05 -20.18 2.46
C SER A 451 -11.35 -18.81 2.38
N ALA A 452 -11.52 -18.08 1.27
CA ALA A 452 -11.06 -16.71 1.10
C ALA A 452 -11.99 -15.75 1.86
N ILE A 453 -11.45 -14.60 2.27
CA ILE A 453 -12.26 -13.51 2.82
C ILE A 453 -12.56 -12.55 1.68
N GLU A 454 -13.84 -12.33 1.43
CA GLU A 454 -14.36 -11.51 0.34
C GLU A 454 -14.95 -10.21 0.88
N GLY A 455 -15.32 -9.28 0.01
CA GLY A 455 -15.97 -8.02 0.35
C GLY A 455 -15.04 -6.80 0.29
N VAL A 456 -15.55 -5.67 0.78
CA VAL A 456 -14.85 -4.37 0.75
C VAL A 456 -13.98 -4.15 2.00
N SER A 457 -12.77 -3.62 1.81
CA SER A 457 -11.78 -3.46 2.87
C SER A 457 -12.08 -2.34 3.87
N VAL A 458 -12.99 -1.43 3.54
CA VAL A 458 -13.49 -0.36 4.41
C VAL A 458 -14.95 -0.16 4.14
N LEU A 459 -15.74 0.04 5.20
CA LEU A 459 -17.17 0.22 5.07
C LEU A 459 -17.52 1.54 4.38
N PRO A 460 -18.36 1.53 3.33
CA PRO A 460 -18.82 2.77 2.70
C PRO A 460 -19.66 3.65 3.63
N VAL A 461 -20.50 3.01 4.44
CA VAL A 461 -21.39 3.60 5.44
C VAL A 461 -21.60 2.58 6.57
N GLU A 462 -22.25 2.99 7.66
CA GLU A 462 -22.70 2.12 8.75
C GLU A 462 -23.18 0.72 8.27
N SER A 463 -22.71 -0.32 8.95
CA SER A 463 -22.81 -1.72 8.51
C SER A 463 -24.25 -2.18 8.27
N GLU A 464 -25.20 -1.86 9.16
CA GLU A 464 -26.61 -2.26 9.01
C GLU A 464 -27.23 -1.66 7.75
N ARG A 465 -27.02 -0.35 7.56
CA ARG A 465 -27.51 0.38 6.39
C ARG A 465 -26.88 -0.15 5.10
N TYR A 466 -25.59 -0.46 5.12
CA TYR A 466 -24.90 -1.00 3.96
C TYR A 466 -25.39 -2.41 3.61
N ARG A 467 -25.57 -3.27 4.61
CA ARG A 467 -26.13 -4.63 4.45
C ARG A 467 -27.51 -4.60 3.81
N GLU A 468 -28.38 -3.67 4.21
CA GLU A 468 -29.69 -3.48 3.59
C GLU A 468 -29.59 -3.00 2.14
N ALA A 469 -28.69 -2.05 1.84
CA ALA A 469 -28.48 -1.54 0.50
C ALA A 469 -28.00 -2.64 -0.47
N ILE A 470 -27.08 -3.50 -0.03
CA ILE A 470 -26.60 -4.67 -0.78
C ILE A 470 -27.71 -5.70 -0.99
N LYS A 471 -28.51 -6.01 0.05
CA LYS A 471 -29.69 -6.89 -0.10
C LYS A 471 -30.68 -6.36 -1.13
N ASN A 472 -30.90 -5.04 -1.16
CA ASN A 472 -31.77 -4.41 -2.14
C ASN A 472 -31.15 -4.42 -3.54
N TYR A 473 -29.84 -4.22 -3.67
CA TYR A 473 -29.10 -4.34 -4.92
C TYR A 473 -29.22 -5.73 -5.54
N ARG A 474 -29.09 -6.79 -4.73
CA ARG A 474 -29.27 -8.17 -5.20
C ARG A 474 -30.73 -8.45 -5.62
N LYS A 475 -31.71 -8.00 -4.83
CA LYS A 475 -33.15 -8.18 -5.12
C LYS A 475 -33.63 -7.43 -6.35
N SER A 476 -33.02 -6.30 -6.70
CA SER A 476 -33.39 -5.49 -7.86
C SER A 476 -32.80 -6.01 -9.18
N GLY A 477 -32.08 -7.13 -9.16
CA GLY A 477 -31.35 -7.63 -10.32
C GLY A 477 -30.10 -6.80 -10.61
N TYR A 478 -29.37 -6.41 -9.57
CA TYR A 478 -28.11 -5.67 -9.64
C TYR A 478 -28.27 -4.24 -10.21
N ASP A 479 -29.37 -3.56 -9.85
CA ASP A 479 -29.56 -2.15 -10.20
C ASP A 479 -28.77 -1.23 -9.25
N ALA A 480 -27.74 -0.58 -9.78
CA ALA A 480 -26.82 0.23 -8.98
C ALA A 480 -27.43 1.54 -8.45
N SER A 481 -28.68 1.88 -8.79
CA SER A 481 -29.38 3.07 -8.26
C SER A 481 -29.41 3.12 -6.72
N THR A 482 -29.37 1.96 -6.07
CA THR A 482 -29.34 1.81 -4.61
C THR A 482 -27.97 2.05 -3.98
N LEU A 483 -26.88 2.04 -4.75
CA LEU A 483 -25.51 2.12 -4.23
C LEU A 483 -24.71 3.31 -4.82
N ASN A 484 -24.99 3.69 -6.07
CA ASN A 484 -24.21 4.69 -6.80
C ASN A 484 -24.34 6.13 -6.26
N HIS A 485 -25.27 6.36 -5.33
CA HIS A 485 -25.46 7.63 -4.65
C HIS A 485 -24.58 7.77 -3.39
N LEU A 486 -24.06 6.65 -2.86
CA LEU A 486 -23.13 6.65 -1.73
C LEU A 486 -21.85 7.37 -2.14
N HIS A 487 -21.38 8.32 -1.31
CA HIS A 487 -20.19 9.12 -1.62
C HIS A 487 -18.95 8.27 -1.90
N PHE A 488 -18.82 7.13 -1.22
CA PHE A 488 -17.80 6.13 -1.47
C PHE A 488 -17.69 5.70 -2.95
N PHE A 489 -18.81 5.47 -3.64
CA PHE A 489 -18.81 5.09 -5.06
C PHE A 489 -19.02 6.28 -6.00
N LYS A 490 -19.85 7.24 -5.61
CA LYS A 490 -20.23 8.41 -6.40
C LYS A 490 -19.05 9.34 -6.69
N ASN A 491 -18.19 9.54 -5.71
CA ASN A 491 -17.09 10.51 -5.74
C ASN A 491 -15.73 9.87 -6.03
N CYS A 492 -15.69 8.59 -6.39
CA CYS A 492 -14.44 7.93 -6.74
C CYS A 492 -13.85 8.54 -8.02
N SER A 493 -12.55 8.83 -7.98
CA SER A 493 -11.87 9.49 -9.11
C SER A 493 -11.38 8.50 -10.16
N SER A 494 -10.87 7.35 -9.70
CA SER A 494 -10.29 6.30 -10.53
C SER A 494 -10.57 4.93 -9.96
N ILE A 495 -10.65 3.94 -10.86
CA ILE A 495 -10.84 2.53 -10.53
C ILE A 495 -9.86 1.69 -11.32
N VAL A 496 -9.22 0.75 -10.62
CA VAL A 496 -8.39 -0.29 -11.24
C VAL A 496 -8.99 -1.64 -10.87
N SER A 497 -9.47 -2.38 -11.87
CA SER A 497 -10.02 -3.72 -11.68
C SER A 497 -9.05 -4.76 -12.25
N ILE A 498 -8.62 -5.68 -11.40
CA ILE A 498 -7.71 -6.77 -11.70
C ILE A 498 -8.53 -8.06 -11.69
N ILE A 499 -8.52 -8.76 -12.80
CA ILE A 499 -9.20 -10.04 -12.98
C ILE A 499 -8.13 -11.10 -13.13
N SER A 500 -8.06 -12.04 -12.19
CA SER A 500 -7.16 -13.18 -12.26
C SER A 500 -7.92 -14.40 -12.75
N LEU A 501 -7.46 -14.99 -13.85
CA LEU A 501 -8.05 -16.19 -14.45
C LEU A 501 -7.11 -17.39 -14.25
N PRO A 502 -7.65 -18.61 -14.07
CA PRO A 502 -6.90 -19.84 -14.30
C PRO A 502 -6.43 -19.93 -15.77
N ARG A 503 -5.28 -20.58 -16.02
CA ARG A 503 -4.66 -20.66 -17.36
C ARG A 503 -5.58 -21.28 -18.42
N ASP A 504 -6.34 -22.31 -18.04
CA ASP A 504 -7.22 -23.05 -18.95
C ASP A 504 -8.66 -22.51 -18.98
N TYR A 505 -8.95 -21.47 -18.19
CA TYR A 505 -10.24 -20.82 -18.18
C TYR A 505 -10.24 -19.61 -19.13
N LYS A 506 -11.31 -19.48 -19.90
CA LYS A 506 -11.54 -18.32 -20.78
C LYS A 506 -12.77 -17.60 -20.29
N LEU A 507 -12.58 -16.36 -19.82
CA LEU A 507 -13.69 -15.48 -19.48
C LEU A 507 -14.44 -15.09 -20.75
N SER A 508 -15.76 -15.27 -20.77
CA SER A 508 -16.57 -14.90 -21.94
C SER A 508 -16.61 -13.37 -22.13
N PHE A 509 -16.66 -12.91 -23.38
CA PHE A 509 -16.79 -11.47 -23.69
C PHE A 509 -18.04 -10.85 -23.04
N THR A 510 -19.13 -11.61 -22.97
CA THR A 510 -20.37 -11.21 -22.29
C THR A 510 -20.14 -10.99 -20.80
N ALA A 511 -19.45 -11.91 -20.12
CA ALA A 511 -19.07 -11.81 -18.72
C ALA A 511 -18.24 -10.55 -18.44
N LEU A 512 -17.20 -10.30 -19.24
CA LEU A 512 -16.36 -9.11 -19.07
C LEU A 512 -17.15 -7.81 -19.28
N ASN A 513 -18.02 -7.75 -20.29
CA ASN A 513 -18.85 -6.57 -20.52
C ASN A 513 -19.87 -6.33 -19.42
N ARG A 514 -20.42 -7.39 -18.81
CA ARG A 514 -21.29 -7.26 -17.63
C ARG A 514 -20.53 -6.67 -16.45
N LEU A 515 -19.31 -7.14 -16.17
CA LEU A 515 -18.46 -6.57 -15.14
C LEU A 515 -18.17 -5.08 -15.40
N LYS A 516 -17.78 -4.73 -16.63
CA LYS A 516 -17.58 -3.32 -17.05
C LYS A 516 -18.85 -2.50 -16.84
N MET A 517 -20.02 -3.04 -17.20
CA MET A 517 -21.31 -2.39 -17.01
C MET A 517 -21.61 -2.14 -15.53
N HIS A 518 -21.38 -3.11 -14.65
CA HIS A 518 -21.57 -2.97 -13.20
C HIS A 518 -20.69 -1.88 -12.62
N LEU A 519 -19.38 -1.91 -12.92
CA LEU A 519 -18.45 -0.88 -12.49
C LEU A 519 -18.84 0.51 -13.01
N ASN A 520 -19.31 0.60 -14.26
CA ASN A 520 -19.78 1.86 -14.82
C ASN A 520 -21.04 2.41 -14.15
N ARG A 521 -21.95 1.53 -13.74
CA ARG A 521 -23.20 1.92 -13.07
C ARG A 521 -22.98 2.28 -11.60
N LEU A 522 -22.13 1.52 -10.92
CA LEU A 522 -21.77 1.75 -9.52
C LEU A 522 -20.98 3.05 -9.37
N CYS A 523 -20.06 3.30 -10.30
CA CYS A 523 -19.14 4.42 -10.26
C CYS A 523 -19.30 5.31 -11.52
N PRO A 524 -20.37 6.14 -11.53
CA PRO A 524 -20.76 6.89 -12.73
C PRO A 524 -19.85 8.08 -13.03
N ASN A 525 -19.20 8.67 -12.02
CA ASN A 525 -18.39 9.88 -12.16
C ASN A 525 -16.87 9.60 -12.12
N THR A 526 -16.44 8.38 -12.40
CA THR A 526 -15.01 8.06 -12.46
C THR A 526 -14.45 8.49 -13.81
N THR A 527 -13.33 9.22 -13.82
CA THR A 527 -12.68 9.68 -15.05
C THR A 527 -11.78 8.60 -15.66
N LEU A 528 -11.13 7.80 -14.81
CA LEU A 528 -10.15 6.80 -15.22
C LEU A 528 -10.55 5.41 -14.73
N LYS A 529 -10.78 4.50 -15.67
CA LYS A 529 -11.12 3.09 -15.41
C LYS A 529 -10.12 2.20 -16.12
N ARG A 530 -9.39 1.38 -15.37
CA ARG A 530 -8.41 0.44 -15.93
C ARG A 530 -8.80 -0.98 -15.59
N TYR A 531 -8.56 -1.86 -16.55
CA TYR A 531 -8.82 -3.28 -16.43
C TYR A 531 -7.51 -4.01 -16.69
N ALA A 532 -7.10 -4.84 -15.73
CA ALA A 532 -5.95 -5.72 -15.86
C ALA A 532 -6.45 -7.16 -15.87
N LEU A 533 -6.06 -7.92 -16.88
CA LEU A 533 -6.35 -9.35 -16.95
C LEU A 533 -5.05 -10.11 -16.71
N VAL A 534 -5.06 -10.96 -15.69
CA VAL A 534 -3.94 -11.79 -15.26
C VAL A 534 -4.34 -13.23 -15.52
N ILE A 535 -3.51 -14.01 -16.20
CA ILE A 535 -3.87 -15.39 -16.57
C ILE A 535 -2.85 -16.34 -15.96
N GLY A 536 -3.34 -17.39 -15.31
CA GLY A 536 -2.52 -18.39 -14.64
C GLY A 536 -1.92 -17.93 -13.31
N ALA A 537 -2.45 -16.89 -12.66
CA ALA A 537 -1.94 -16.48 -11.34
C ALA A 537 -2.66 -17.16 -10.16
N SER A 538 -3.87 -17.68 -10.38
CA SER A 538 -4.65 -18.42 -9.37
C SER A 538 -5.28 -19.67 -10.00
N ALA A 539 -5.58 -20.66 -9.16
CA ALA A 539 -6.40 -21.81 -9.53
C ALA A 539 -7.89 -21.45 -9.68
N ASN A 540 -8.31 -20.30 -9.15
CA ASN A 540 -9.67 -19.81 -9.19
C ASN A 540 -9.79 -18.52 -10.01
N LEU A 541 -11.03 -18.16 -10.36
CA LEU A 541 -11.35 -16.83 -10.90
C LEU A 541 -11.40 -15.84 -9.75
N SER A 542 -10.56 -14.80 -9.75
CA SER A 542 -10.62 -13.75 -8.74
C SER A 542 -10.82 -12.36 -9.34
N LEU A 543 -11.53 -11.52 -8.60
CA LEU A 543 -11.80 -10.13 -8.94
C LEU A 543 -11.30 -9.24 -7.81
N THR A 544 -10.33 -8.37 -8.09
CA THR A 544 -9.89 -7.32 -7.18
C THR A 544 -10.22 -5.96 -7.80
N THR A 545 -10.95 -5.11 -7.09
CA THR A 545 -11.26 -3.74 -7.53
C THR A 545 -10.69 -2.73 -6.54
N LEU A 546 -9.81 -1.86 -7.03
CA LEU A 546 -9.21 -0.76 -6.28
C LEU A 546 -10.00 0.52 -6.55
N ILE A 547 -10.52 1.15 -5.50
CA ILE A 547 -11.34 2.37 -5.56
C ILE A 547 -10.56 3.50 -4.93
N ALA A 548 -10.21 4.55 -5.69
CA ALA A 548 -9.31 5.60 -5.23
C ALA A 548 -9.99 6.94 -4.90
N LYS A 549 -9.37 7.66 -3.96
CA LYS A 549 -9.73 8.93 -3.32
C LYS A 549 -10.97 8.90 -2.43
N SER A 550 -12.11 8.43 -2.94
CA SER A 550 -13.38 8.42 -2.21
C SER A 550 -13.44 7.61 -0.91
N PRO A 551 -12.56 6.63 -0.62
CA PRO A 551 -12.55 5.96 0.68
C PRO A 551 -12.36 6.90 1.87
N CYS A 552 -11.81 8.11 1.67
CA CYS A 552 -11.72 9.13 2.73
C CYS A 552 -13.09 9.66 3.19
N LEU A 553 -14.15 9.42 2.42
CA LEU A 553 -15.53 9.81 2.73
C LEU A 553 -16.31 8.67 3.42
N SER A 554 -15.64 7.57 3.79
CA SER A 554 -16.24 6.53 4.62
C SER A 554 -16.44 7.02 6.05
N ASP A 555 -17.47 6.48 6.72
CA ASP A 555 -17.76 6.77 8.11
C ASP A 555 -16.56 6.43 9.02
N ASP A 556 -15.87 5.31 8.74
CA ASP A 556 -14.69 4.86 9.47
C ASP A 556 -13.56 5.91 9.43
N PHE A 557 -13.22 6.39 8.23
CA PHE A 557 -12.14 7.33 8.01
C PHE A 557 -12.42 8.69 8.68
N LEU A 558 -13.64 9.20 8.47
CA LEU A 558 -14.08 10.47 9.06
C LEU A 558 -14.11 10.38 10.59
N THR A 559 -14.62 9.29 11.16
CA THR A 559 -14.68 9.08 12.61
C THR A 559 -13.30 9.12 13.23
N LEU A 560 -12.31 8.45 12.64
CA LEU A 560 -10.94 8.44 13.14
C LEU A 560 -10.29 9.84 13.07
N MET A 561 -10.46 10.56 11.96
CA MET A 561 -9.94 11.93 11.83
C MET A 561 -10.56 12.90 12.83
N VAL A 562 -11.89 12.90 12.94
CA VAL A 562 -12.62 13.78 13.87
C VAL A 562 -12.27 13.45 15.31
N ALA A 563 -12.15 12.16 15.66
CA ALA A 563 -11.68 11.70 16.96
C ALA A 563 -10.32 12.30 17.34
N TYR A 564 -9.36 12.33 16.41
CA TYR A 564 -8.06 12.96 16.62
C TYR A 564 -8.19 14.48 16.80
N MET A 565 -8.88 15.17 15.89
CA MET A 565 -9.06 16.62 15.93
C MET A 565 -9.73 17.09 17.23
N LYS A 566 -10.82 16.42 17.66
CA LYS A 566 -11.51 16.71 18.91
C LYS A 566 -10.62 16.54 20.13
N ARG A 567 -9.77 15.52 20.16
CA ARG A 567 -9.00 15.15 21.37
C ARG A 567 -7.65 15.85 21.48
N CYS A 568 -7.05 16.21 20.35
CA CYS A 568 -5.71 16.78 20.28
C CYS A 568 -5.69 18.26 19.88
N PHE A 569 -6.71 18.77 19.19
CA PHE A 569 -6.76 20.18 18.75
C PHE A 569 -7.87 20.99 19.39
N ALA A 570 -8.99 20.39 19.82
CA ALA A 570 -10.11 21.17 20.33
C ALA A 570 -9.72 21.97 21.58
N ARG A 571 -10.22 23.20 21.66
CA ARG A 571 -10.20 23.99 22.91
C ARG A 571 -11.09 23.30 23.95
N ASP A 572 -10.72 23.42 25.21
CA ASP A 572 -11.35 22.65 26.31
C ASP A 572 -12.88 22.82 26.39
N ASP A 573 -13.40 23.98 25.99
CA ASP A 573 -14.84 24.28 25.98
C ASP A 573 -15.67 23.42 24.99
N TYR A 574 -15.05 22.92 23.92
CA TYR A 574 -15.72 22.25 22.79
C TYR A 574 -15.35 20.77 22.64
N ARG A 575 -14.37 20.30 23.43
CA ARG A 575 -13.78 18.97 23.31
C ARG A 575 -14.78 17.81 23.37
N TYR A 576 -15.85 17.98 24.15
CA TYR A 576 -16.86 16.95 24.42
C TYR A 576 -18.22 17.23 23.80
N THR A 577 -18.33 18.26 22.95
CA THR A 577 -19.60 18.61 22.30
C THR A 577 -19.65 18.04 20.89
N ASP A 578 -20.87 17.87 20.37
CA ASP A 578 -21.11 17.48 18.98
C ASP A 578 -20.98 18.68 18.01
N GLU A 579 -20.64 19.86 18.53
CA GLU A 579 -20.51 21.09 17.75
C GLU A 579 -19.36 20.99 16.75
N ILE A 580 -18.26 20.32 17.12
CA ILE A 580 -17.11 20.12 16.25
C ILE A 580 -17.45 19.17 15.11
N ASP A 581 -18.15 18.07 15.39
CA ASP A 581 -18.55 17.09 14.38
C ASP A 581 -19.45 17.75 13.32
N ASN A 582 -20.45 18.51 13.79
CA ASN A 582 -21.33 19.27 12.91
C ASN A 582 -20.59 20.36 12.12
N ALA A 583 -19.65 21.07 12.75
CA ALA A 583 -18.84 22.08 12.07
C ALA A 583 -17.96 21.47 10.97
N ILE A 584 -17.33 20.32 11.23
CA ILE A 584 -16.51 19.61 10.22
C ILE A 584 -17.37 19.19 9.03
N ILE A 585 -18.56 18.61 9.29
CA ILE A 585 -19.49 18.23 8.23
C ILE A 585 -19.92 19.46 7.42
N GLN A 586 -20.26 20.56 8.08
CA GLN A 586 -20.60 21.83 7.41
C GLN A 586 -19.45 22.35 6.55
N MET A 587 -18.22 22.37 7.06
CA MET A 587 -17.05 22.81 6.29
C MET A 587 -16.75 21.93 5.06
N ILE A 588 -17.13 20.64 5.09
CA ILE A 588 -17.03 19.76 3.92
C ILE A 588 -18.16 20.06 2.91
N GLN A 589 -19.37 20.33 3.38
CA GLN A 589 -20.57 20.42 2.55
C GLN A 589 -20.86 21.83 1.99
N ASP A 590 -20.78 22.88 2.82
CA ASP A 590 -21.27 24.25 2.55
C ASP A 590 -20.51 24.99 1.44
N GLU A 591 -21.14 25.77 0.57
CA GLU A 591 -20.53 26.36 -0.66
C GLU A 591 -19.18 27.08 -0.47
N GLU A 592 -18.98 27.75 0.65
CA GLU A 592 -17.74 28.46 1.01
C GLU A 592 -17.02 27.75 2.17
N PHE A 593 -15.70 27.88 2.23
CA PHE A 593 -14.90 27.32 3.33
C PHE A 593 -14.65 28.41 4.38
N ASP A 594 -15.35 28.32 5.50
CA ASP A 594 -15.22 29.29 6.59
C ASP A 594 -14.06 28.91 7.53
N GLU A 595 -12.90 29.51 7.30
CA GLU A 595 -11.72 29.29 8.15
C GLU A 595 -11.92 29.77 9.60
N SER A 596 -12.85 30.70 9.84
CA SER A 596 -13.07 31.27 11.17
C SER A 596 -13.63 30.24 12.16
N LEU A 597 -14.33 29.21 11.66
CA LEU A 597 -14.81 28.09 12.48
C LEU A 597 -13.63 27.27 13.02
N ILE A 598 -12.60 27.04 12.21
CA ILE A 598 -11.42 26.28 12.62
C ILE A 598 -10.67 27.04 13.71
N ASP A 599 -10.46 28.34 13.51
CA ASP A 599 -9.80 29.21 14.49
C ASP A 599 -10.62 29.39 15.78
N LYS A 600 -11.94 29.19 15.73
CA LYS A 600 -12.82 29.19 16.91
C LYS A 600 -12.66 27.91 17.73
N PHE A 601 -12.72 26.74 17.08
CA PHE A 601 -12.79 25.45 17.75
C PHE A 601 -11.42 24.87 18.14
N PHE A 602 -10.37 25.16 17.37
CA PHE A 602 -9.08 24.48 17.50
C PHE A 602 -7.96 25.37 18.05
N THR A 603 -6.93 24.74 18.60
CA THR A 603 -5.65 25.33 18.99
C THR A 603 -4.64 25.24 17.84
N THR A 604 -3.58 26.05 17.89
CA THR A 604 -2.58 26.11 16.80
C THR A 604 -1.80 24.81 16.61
N TYR A 605 -1.52 24.04 17.66
CA TYR A 605 -0.70 22.82 17.59
C TYR A 605 -1.36 21.67 18.34
N GLU A 606 -1.15 20.44 17.85
CA GLU A 606 -1.68 19.23 18.48
C GLU A 606 -1.19 19.05 19.93
N ASN A 607 -2.05 18.63 20.85
CA ASN A 607 -1.67 18.29 22.23
C ASN A 607 -1.43 16.77 22.37
N PRO A 608 -0.17 16.31 22.46
CA PRO A 608 0.15 14.88 22.54
C PRO A 608 -0.06 14.27 23.93
N ALA A 609 -0.40 15.05 24.97
CA ALA A 609 -0.51 14.56 26.34
C ALA A 609 -1.52 13.40 26.50
N LYS A 610 -2.55 13.36 25.65
CA LYS A 610 -3.58 12.32 25.66
C LYS A 610 -3.14 11.02 24.99
N ILE A 611 -2.23 11.12 24.02
CA ILE A 611 -1.62 9.95 23.35
C ILE A 611 -0.62 9.27 24.29
N LEU A 612 0.11 10.08 25.06
CA LEU A 612 1.20 9.62 25.93
C LEU A 612 0.76 9.27 27.35
N ASP A 613 -0.51 9.51 27.69
CA ASP A 613 -1.09 9.39 29.03
C ASP A 613 -0.20 10.01 30.13
N THR A 614 0.53 11.08 29.79
CA THR A 614 1.57 11.66 30.63
C THR A 614 1.75 13.14 30.28
N ASN A 615 2.26 13.93 31.24
CA ASN A 615 2.56 15.33 31.02
C ASN A 615 3.65 15.53 29.94
N TRP A 616 3.25 16.11 28.81
CA TRP A 616 4.13 16.42 27.67
C TRP A 616 5.38 17.19 28.06
N TYR A 617 5.24 18.17 28.96
CA TYR A 617 6.36 19.00 29.42
C TYR A 617 7.42 18.22 30.20
N ALA A 618 7.07 17.05 30.74
CA ALA A 618 8.01 16.17 31.44
C ALA A 618 8.67 15.15 30.50
N ILE A 619 7.92 14.61 29.53
CA ILE A 619 8.41 13.60 28.58
C ILE A 619 9.36 14.21 27.55
N LYS A 620 9.03 15.38 26.99
CA LYS A 620 9.79 16.00 25.91
C LYS A 620 11.30 16.14 26.24
N PRO A 621 11.71 16.73 27.38
CA PRO A 621 13.12 16.89 27.70
C PRO A 621 13.85 15.55 27.88
N MET A 622 13.16 14.52 28.37
CA MET A 622 13.77 13.19 28.57
C MET A 622 14.19 12.57 27.24
N TYR A 623 13.28 12.60 26.26
CA TYR A 623 13.53 12.09 24.92
C TYR A 623 14.58 12.95 24.21
N GLU A 624 14.39 14.26 24.11
CA GLU A 624 15.34 15.15 23.41
C GLU A 624 16.76 15.10 23.99
N LYS A 625 16.91 14.94 25.31
CA LYS A 625 18.23 14.80 25.94
C LYS A 625 18.96 13.56 25.44
N LYS A 626 18.29 12.40 25.43
CA LYS A 626 18.87 11.14 24.96
C LYS A 626 19.33 11.24 23.50
N TYR A 627 18.61 12.01 22.66
CA TYR A 627 18.93 12.12 21.23
C TYR A 627 19.98 13.17 20.90
N ARG A 628 20.08 14.25 21.70
CA ARG A 628 21.22 15.19 21.57
C ARG A 628 22.57 14.50 21.77
N GLU A 629 22.60 13.39 22.50
CA GLU A 629 23.80 12.58 22.69
C GLU A 629 24.11 11.66 21.49
N LEU A 630 23.14 11.44 20.56
CA LEU A 630 23.28 10.54 19.41
C LEU A 630 23.57 11.25 18.08
N ILE A 631 23.27 12.55 17.97
CA ILE A 631 23.51 13.36 16.76
C ILE A 631 24.69 14.30 17.03
N ASP A 632 25.84 14.04 16.39
CA ASP A 632 27.06 14.85 16.56
C ASP A 632 26.96 16.24 15.90
N ASN A 633 26.11 16.40 14.87
CA ASN A 633 25.91 17.66 14.16
C ASN A 633 24.64 18.38 14.66
N SER A 634 24.82 19.55 15.29
CA SER A 634 23.72 20.37 15.80
C SER A 634 22.75 20.85 14.72
N GLN A 635 23.16 20.90 13.45
CA GLN A 635 22.29 21.29 12.33
C GLN A 635 21.30 20.19 11.89
N HIS A 636 21.51 18.93 12.27
CA HIS A 636 20.59 17.82 11.94
C HIS A 636 19.64 17.47 13.09
N PHE A 637 19.72 18.23 14.20
CA PHE A 637 18.84 18.03 15.34
C PHE A 637 17.45 18.60 15.05
N VAL A 638 16.43 17.75 15.23
CA VAL A 638 15.02 18.13 15.14
C VAL A 638 14.42 18.06 16.56
N SER A 639 13.65 19.08 16.96
CA SER A 639 12.85 19.02 18.19
C SER A 639 11.58 18.22 17.96
N ILE A 640 11.05 17.58 19.00
CA ILE A 640 9.75 16.90 18.90
C ILE A 640 8.63 17.92 18.61
N ASN A 641 8.84 19.20 18.89
CA ASN A 641 7.88 20.24 18.52
C ASN A 641 7.81 20.47 17.01
N ASP A 642 8.89 20.22 16.28
CA ASP A 642 8.99 20.52 14.85
C ASP A 642 8.26 19.45 14.01
N ILE A 643 7.92 18.31 14.63
CA ILE A 643 7.13 17.24 14.01
C ILE A 643 5.65 17.25 14.44
N ARG A 644 5.26 18.19 15.30
CA ARG A 644 3.86 18.32 15.74
C ARG A 644 3.02 18.82 14.59
N LEU A 645 1.84 18.23 14.42
CA LEU A 645 0.87 18.77 13.48
C LEU A 645 0.33 20.11 14.00
N ASP A 646 0.12 21.04 13.09
CA ASP A 646 -0.47 22.34 13.33
C ASP A 646 -1.91 22.44 12.80
N ILE A 647 -2.50 23.60 13.00
CA ILE A 647 -3.86 23.90 12.55
C ILE A 647 -3.98 23.92 11.03
N ASP A 648 -2.90 24.23 10.30
CA ASP A 648 -2.90 24.24 8.85
C ASP A 648 -2.98 22.82 8.31
N ASN A 649 -2.39 21.83 9.00
CA ASN A 649 -2.62 20.43 8.68
C ASN A 649 -4.10 20.05 8.77
N VAL A 650 -4.81 20.53 9.81
CA VAL A 650 -6.26 20.31 9.96
C VAL A 650 -7.04 21.00 8.84
N LYS A 651 -6.72 22.26 8.53
CA LYS A 651 -7.34 23.02 7.43
C LYS A 651 -7.18 22.29 6.10
N ASN A 652 -5.96 21.90 5.75
CA ASN A 652 -5.62 21.22 4.51
C ASN A 652 -6.31 19.86 4.41
N ALA A 653 -6.39 19.12 5.52
CA ALA A 653 -7.08 17.84 5.55
C ALA A 653 -8.59 18.00 5.27
N ILE A 654 -9.25 19.01 5.85
CA ILE A 654 -10.67 19.28 5.59
C ILE A 654 -10.88 19.80 4.16
N LYS A 655 -9.99 20.67 3.65
CA LYS A 655 -10.00 21.15 2.25
C LYS A 655 -9.91 19.99 1.26
N TYR A 656 -9.08 18.98 1.54
CA TYR A 656 -9.03 17.77 0.72
C TYR A 656 -10.35 16.99 0.74
N LEU A 657 -10.92 16.72 1.93
CA LEU A 657 -12.19 16.01 2.05
C LEU A 657 -13.31 16.74 1.30
N ARG A 658 -13.34 18.06 1.43
CA ARG A 658 -14.24 18.95 0.70
C ARG A 658 -14.08 18.82 -0.82
N GLU A 659 -12.85 18.83 -1.32
CA GLU A 659 -12.57 18.69 -2.75
C GLU A 659 -13.05 17.34 -3.30
N ILE A 660 -12.78 16.24 -2.58
CA ILE A 660 -13.27 14.92 -2.98
C ILE A 660 -14.80 14.83 -2.89
N TYR A 661 -15.40 15.36 -1.82
CA TYR A 661 -16.85 15.43 -1.64
C TYR A 661 -17.54 16.21 -2.77
N ARG A 662 -16.90 17.28 -3.22
CA ARG A 662 -17.41 18.16 -4.28
C ARG A 662 -17.03 17.73 -5.67
N HIS A 663 -16.21 16.69 -5.81
CA HIS A 663 -15.68 16.25 -7.09
C HIS A 663 -16.81 16.15 -8.13
N ARG A 664 -16.89 17.19 -8.96
CA ARG A 664 -17.85 17.34 -10.04
C ARG A 664 -17.01 17.25 -11.31
N ILE A 665 -17.20 16.20 -12.10
CA ILE A 665 -16.74 16.25 -13.49
C ILE A 665 -17.60 17.31 -14.17
N SER A 666 -17.10 18.55 -14.25
CA SER A 666 -17.69 19.52 -15.15
C SER A 666 -17.48 18.98 -16.56
N LYS A 667 -18.57 18.76 -17.30
CA LYS A 667 -18.45 18.56 -18.75
C LYS A 667 -17.90 19.87 -19.29
N THR A 668 -16.63 19.90 -19.65
CA THR A 668 -16.03 21.04 -20.35
C THR A 668 -16.91 21.32 -21.56
N LYS A 669 -17.66 22.43 -21.52
CA LYS A 669 -18.44 22.83 -22.69
C LYS A 669 -17.44 23.13 -23.79
N VAL A 670 -17.67 22.61 -24.99
CA VAL A 670 -16.87 22.99 -26.15
C VAL A 670 -17.02 24.49 -26.33
N LEU A 671 -15.94 25.22 -26.03
CA LEU A 671 -15.86 26.65 -26.27
C LEU A 671 -15.64 26.81 -27.77
N THR A 672 -16.70 27.14 -28.48
CA THR A 672 -16.62 27.54 -29.88
C THR A 672 -16.60 29.06 -29.95
N LEU A 673 -15.65 29.62 -30.69
CA LEU A 673 -15.65 31.05 -31.04
C LEU A 673 -16.74 31.38 -32.10
N ASN A 674 -17.35 30.34 -32.67
CA ASN A 674 -18.46 30.43 -33.60
C ASN A 674 -19.70 29.87 -32.89
N GLY A 675 -20.45 30.75 -32.23
CA GLY A 675 -21.62 30.40 -31.39
C GLY A 675 -22.62 29.46 -32.03
#